data_AF-A0A101UY67-F1
#
_entry.id   AF-A0A101UY67-F1
#
_cell.length_a   1.000
_cell.length_b   1.000
_cell.length_c   1.000
_cell.angle_alpha   90.00
_cell.angle_beta   90.00
_cell.angle_gamma   90.00
#
_symmetry.space_group_name_H-M   'P 1'
#
loop_
_entity.id
_entity.type
_entity.pdbx_description
1 polymer ?
#
loop_
_entity_poly.entity_id
_entity_poly.type
_entity_poly.pdbx_seq_one_letter_code
_entity_poly.pdbx_strand_id
1 'polypeptide(L)'
;YRQAKRFVLSPDTVYQLFCRESGMRLEYVELTLSRDADDLSTVLASSGGELLRTRLPKLTRFVVLDDDGGAPPGALHQMLGLDFRIVRYNGFVDTIVNLDTHLADLTSAAAQEEPRAALAAAALTTDLRTGESTMEQSGDAAELLTRLARGSANVLVTGRPGSGKSTLLRSLATNPEIRRFRFYFDLGLKPKDEPFSEYAARLLAPAMTSDRSRAYELFLYLIRSGTALCVLDAVDEGVDEPSAAGFLRLFTDLAAVLSAESAVVISSRVSFLADSPQVRQLLDSGAGRSEQLVEQMYANGVDPSRVPHFHVVRLAEPEATPLETHLTTALNLPTGTPLADILGAHITRTLAERGEPDLEQRLPAAFGHAFLTDRTVFSLADVHRQLGANAFKDGRLDLDACVLAPLLRPAGPDHVAFVHTAYQELLASRFLAEPANRDLAADLPGGAFLTEQVRAFLAGMPGRPETDDCVLPAGAYLVGPAERLLIRRVERPARFDRHAVTVARYRRFLDALDADGTSQWDHPDQPGDITHRPWTDRLRRPDYYENPRYDAHPAICVSWWSAYAFATFEGKRLPTSLEWEAAARGTDGRLFPWGDTPDGTRVNCADTWVGRPVVTYQAWYRDFAGDAVRRAGATPVDERPGNRSPFGVLDMVGNCWEWTSTSLDDPGEAVICGGSYDNPMRAVQTSSKGIYRKRGGSNAVGFRCVQDIVTSGAEEATA
;
A
#
# COMPACT_ATOMS: atom_id res chain seq x y z
N TYR A 1 44.19 -1.07 10.49
CA TYR A 1 44.47 -1.88 11.69
C TYR A 1 43.88 -3.26 11.50
N ARG A 2 44.59 -4.34 11.86
CA ARG A 2 44.10 -5.73 11.88
C ARG A 2 43.92 -6.16 13.34
N GLN A 3 42.85 -6.89 13.66
CA GLN A 3 42.65 -7.43 15.00
C GLN A 3 43.68 -8.54 15.25
N ALA A 4 44.52 -8.33 16.27
CA ALA A 4 45.56 -9.28 16.64
C ALA A 4 45.07 -10.27 17.70
N LYS A 5 44.28 -9.81 18.68
CA LYS A 5 43.69 -10.64 19.74
C LYS A 5 42.33 -10.11 20.19
N ARG A 6 41.47 -11.01 20.67
CA ARG A 6 40.20 -10.71 21.34
C ARG A 6 40.06 -11.62 22.55
N PHE A 7 39.68 -11.05 23.69
CA PHE A 7 39.37 -11.81 24.90
C PHE A 7 38.03 -11.33 25.46
N VAL A 8 37.12 -12.26 25.73
CA VAL A 8 35.92 -11.99 26.52
C VAL A 8 36.32 -12.20 27.97
N LEU A 9 36.36 -11.13 28.76
CA LEU A 9 36.85 -11.16 30.13
C LEU A 9 35.71 -11.43 31.12
N SER A 10 34.49 -11.02 30.77
CA SER A 10 33.23 -11.29 31.45
C SER A 10 32.07 -11.19 30.43
N PRO A 11 30.81 -11.46 30.80
CA PRO A 11 29.65 -11.18 29.96
C PRO A 11 29.55 -9.72 29.48
N ASP A 12 30.13 -8.79 30.25
CA ASP A 12 29.99 -7.36 30.05
C ASP A 12 31.28 -6.66 29.62
N THR A 13 32.44 -7.31 29.77
CA THR A 13 33.76 -6.76 29.44
C THR A 13 34.46 -7.58 28.34
N VAL A 14 34.87 -6.90 27.26
CA VAL A 14 35.65 -7.45 26.15
C VAL A 14 36.91 -6.64 25.92
N TYR A 15 38.05 -7.32 25.82
CA TYR A 15 39.32 -6.72 25.43
C TYR A 15 39.65 -7.05 23.97
N GLN A 16 40.22 -6.08 23.26
CA GLN A 16 40.70 -6.21 21.89
C GLN A 16 42.07 -5.55 21.71
N LEU A 17 42.96 -6.25 21.00
CA LEU A 17 44.26 -5.73 20.58
C LEU A 17 44.26 -5.59 19.07
N PHE A 18 44.53 -4.40 18.59
CA PHE A 18 44.70 -4.10 17.18
C PHE A 18 46.16 -3.84 16.85
N CYS A 19 46.57 -4.21 15.64
CA CYS A 19 47.90 -3.96 15.10
C CYS A 19 47.79 -3.21 13.77
N ARG A 20 48.56 -2.15 13.56
CA ARG A 20 48.77 -1.53 12.26
C ARG A 20 50.22 -1.64 11.87
N GLU A 21 50.44 -2.08 10.64
CA GLU A 21 51.74 -2.04 9.99
C GLU A 21 51.89 -0.66 9.33
N SER A 22 52.96 0.05 9.68
CA SER A 22 53.32 1.36 9.12
C SER A 22 54.80 1.30 8.70
N GLY A 23 55.04 0.99 7.42
CA GLY A 23 56.38 0.64 6.95
C GLY A 23 56.90 -0.62 7.64
N MET A 24 58.11 -0.57 8.21
CA MET A 24 58.70 -1.68 9.00
C MET A 24 58.25 -1.70 10.47
N ARG A 25 57.37 -0.78 10.92
CA ARG A 25 56.94 -0.69 12.32
C ARG A 25 55.56 -1.30 12.51
N LEU A 26 55.42 -2.08 13.58
CA LEU A 26 54.12 -2.55 14.07
C LEU A 26 53.67 -1.68 15.23
N GLU A 27 52.49 -1.11 15.10
CA GLU A 27 51.85 -0.22 16.05
C GLU A 27 50.65 -0.91 16.67
N TYR A 28 50.62 -1.03 18.00
CA TYR A 28 49.53 -1.71 18.71
C TYR A 28 48.62 -0.72 19.44
N VAL A 29 47.31 -0.95 19.32
CA VAL A 29 46.25 -0.20 20.00
C VAL A 29 45.44 -1.16 20.85
N GLU A 30 45.30 -0.84 22.14
CA GLU A 30 44.46 -1.58 23.07
C GLU A 30 43.11 -0.91 23.21
N LEU A 31 42.06 -1.70 23.11
CA LEU A 31 40.68 -1.28 23.32
C LEU A 31 40.00 -2.24 24.28
N THR A 32 39.56 -1.72 25.42
CA THR A 32 38.70 -2.44 26.36
C THR A 32 37.32 -1.85 26.28
N LEU A 33 36.32 -2.67 25.99
CA LEU A 33 34.92 -2.31 25.95
C LEU A 33 34.26 -2.94 27.18
N SER A 34 33.57 -2.15 28.01
CA SER A 34 32.76 -2.69 29.11
C SER A 34 31.37 -2.05 29.15
N ARG A 35 30.35 -2.85 29.46
CA ARG A 35 29.00 -2.39 29.76
C ARG A 35 28.82 -1.96 31.22
N ASP A 36 29.67 -2.45 32.12
CA ASP A 36 29.59 -2.18 33.56
C ASP A 36 30.98 -1.80 34.11
N ALA A 37 31.05 -0.68 34.82
CA ALA A 37 32.27 -0.18 35.44
C ALA A 37 32.69 -0.99 36.67
N ASP A 38 31.75 -1.60 37.39
CA ASP A 38 32.02 -2.42 38.58
C ASP A 38 32.52 -3.81 38.19
N ASP A 39 31.91 -4.43 37.16
CA ASP A 39 32.46 -5.63 36.52
C ASP A 39 33.88 -5.39 36.00
N LEU A 40 34.11 -4.28 35.28
CA LEU A 40 35.45 -3.93 34.82
C LEU A 40 36.43 -3.76 35.98
N SER A 41 36.02 -3.10 37.06
CA SER A 41 36.84 -2.94 38.27
C SER A 41 37.18 -4.29 38.90
N THR A 42 36.24 -5.24 38.91
CA THR A 42 36.45 -6.61 39.40
C THR A 42 37.46 -7.37 38.52
N VAL A 43 37.31 -7.29 37.19
CA VAL A 43 38.24 -7.86 36.22
C VAL A 43 39.65 -7.27 36.41
N LEU A 44 39.75 -5.96 36.61
CA LEU A 44 41.03 -5.28 36.83
C LEU A 44 41.66 -5.63 38.17
N ALA A 45 40.87 -5.73 39.24
CA ALA A 45 41.36 -6.14 40.55
C ALA A 45 41.94 -7.56 40.52
N SER A 46 41.27 -8.49 39.81
CA SER A 46 41.74 -9.87 39.65
C SER A 46 43.03 -10.00 38.81
N SER A 47 43.30 -9.02 37.95
CA SER A 47 44.47 -8.99 37.06
C SER A 47 45.60 -8.06 37.55
N GLY A 48 45.41 -7.40 38.70
CA GLY A 48 46.39 -6.45 39.25
C GLY A 48 46.56 -5.18 38.41
N GLY A 49 45.50 -4.73 37.74
CA GLY A 49 45.51 -3.52 36.90
C GLY A 49 46.08 -3.70 35.48
N GLU A 50 46.53 -4.92 35.12
CA GLU A 50 47.09 -5.21 33.80
C GLU A 50 46.23 -6.20 33.01
N LEU A 51 45.48 -5.70 32.02
CA LEU A 51 44.63 -6.53 31.16
C LEU A 51 45.42 -7.45 30.20
N LEU A 52 46.64 -7.03 29.82
CA LEU A 52 47.53 -7.87 29.00
C LEU A 52 49.00 -7.50 29.20
N ARG A 53 49.76 -8.44 29.77
CA ARG A 53 51.22 -8.42 29.79
C ARG A 53 51.76 -8.80 28.41
N THR A 54 52.16 -7.82 27.63
CA THR A 54 52.82 -8.02 26.34
C THR A 54 54.13 -7.26 26.28
N ARG A 55 55.13 -7.84 25.61
CA ARG A 55 56.43 -7.19 25.35
C ARG A 55 56.39 -6.23 24.15
N LEU A 56 55.22 -6.09 23.52
CA LEU A 56 55.05 -5.26 22.32
C LEU A 56 54.81 -3.79 22.72
N PRO A 57 55.43 -2.81 22.03
CA PRO A 57 55.21 -1.39 22.29
C PRO A 57 53.76 -1.00 21.96
N LYS A 58 53.04 -0.48 22.95
CA LYS A 58 51.64 -0.03 22.86
C LYS A 58 51.61 1.48 22.71
N LEU A 59 50.95 2.00 21.68
CA LEU A 59 50.95 3.45 21.38
C LEU A 59 49.73 4.19 21.90
N THR A 60 48.61 3.51 22.10
CA THR A 60 47.39 4.13 22.63
C THR A 60 46.51 3.08 23.30
N ARG A 61 45.96 3.40 24.47
CA ARG A 61 45.08 2.53 25.24
C ARG A 61 43.77 3.23 25.52
N PHE A 62 42.67 2.60 25.15
CA PHE A 62 41.33 3.12 25.35
C PHE A 62 40.52 2.18 26.23
N VAL A 63 39.78 2.75 27.17
CA VAL A 63 38.68 2.07 27.86
C VAL A 63 37.40 2.77 27.45
N VAL A 64 36.48 2.01 26.88
CA VAL A 64 35.19 2.48 26.41
C VAL A 64 34.10 1.86 27.28
N LEU A 65 33.33 2.71 27.97
CA LEU A 65 32.28 2.30 28.92
C LEU A 65 30.89 2.64 28.40
N ASP A 66 29.95 1.70 28.46
CA ASP A 66 28.56 1.90 28.00
C ASP A 66 27.74 2.75 28.98
N ASP A 67 27.84 2.51 30.30
CA ASP A 67 27.00 3.14 31.34
C ASP A 67 27.63 4.38 32.04
N ASP A 68 26.75 5.22 32.60
CA ASP A 68 27.04 6.39 33.45
C ASP A 68 27.03 6.05 34.96
N GLY A 69 26.68 4.81 35.34
CA GLY A 69 26.53 4.37 36.73
C GLY A 69 27.81 3.83 37.41
N GLY A 70 28.05 4.26 38.65
CA GLY A 70 28.86 3.54 39.64
C GLY A 70 30.19 4.21 40.02
N ALA A 71 31.23 4.02 39.22
CA ALA A 71 32.57 4.49 39.56
C ALA A 71 32.88 5.85 38.90
N PRO A 72 33.14 6.94 39.66
CA PRO A 72 33.62 8.18 39.05
C PRO A 72 34.92 7.87 38.30
N PRO A 73 35.18 8.50 37.13
CA PRO A 73 36.38 8.25 36.32
C PRO A 73 37.67 8.21 37.13
N GLY A 74 37.75 8.95 38.24
CA GLY A 74 38.87 8.94 39.18
C GLY A 74 39.23 7.57 39.77
N ALA A 75 38.26 6.68 40.05
CA ALA A 75 38.55 5.34 40.60
C ALA A 75 39.23 4.43 39.55
N LEU A 76 38.75 4.46 38.31
CA LEU A 76 39.37 3.72 37.22
C LEU A 76 40.75 4.28 36.85
N HIS A 77 40.93 5.61 36.87
CA HIS A 77 42.26 6.21 36.68
C HIS A 77 43.24 5.85 37.81
N GLN A 78 42.76 5.63 39.05
CA GLN A 78 43.61 5.11 40.13
C GLN A 78 44.08 3.67 39.87
N MET A 79 43.24 2.84 39.24
CA MET A 79 43.58 1.44 38.95
C MET A 79 44.41 1.25 37.68
N LEU A 80 44.11 2.02 36.63
CA LEU A 80 44.71 1.88 35.30
C LEU A 80 45.88 2.84 35.05
N GLY A 81 45.97 3.92 35.84
CA GLY A 81 46.89 5.04 35.60
C GLY A 81 46.39 6.03 34.55
N LEU A 82 47.19 7.07 34.30
CA LEU A 82 46.87 8.15 33.35
C LEU A 82 47.18 7.81 31.89
N ASP A 83 47.81 6.65 31.63
CA ASP A 83 48.18 6.18 30.29
C ASP A 83 46.98 5.61 29.49
N PHE A 84 45.83 5.49 30.14
CA PHE A 84 44.58 5.06 29.51
C PHE A 84 43.66 6.26 29.29
N ARG A 85 43.11 6.34 28.07
CA ARG A 85 42.04 7.28 27.77
C ARG A 85 40.71 6.59 28.02
N ILE A 86 40.03 7.00 29.10
CA ILE A 86 38.69 6.50 29.42
C ILE A 86 37.68 7.37 28.68
N VAL A 87 36.89 6.77 27.82
CA VAL A 87 35.87 7.43 27.00
C VAL A 87 34.55 6.72 27.22
N ARG A 88 33.45 7.45 27.27
CA ARG A 88 32.12 6.81 27.23
C ARG A 88 31.88 6.32 25.82
N TYR A 89 31.19 5.19 25.66
CA TYR A 89 30.82 4.60 24.38
C TYR A 89 30.16 5.65 23.47
N ASN A 90 29.22 6.40 24.03
CA ASN A 90 28.57 7.51 23.34
C ASN A 90 29.56 8.59 22.86
N GLY A 91 30.48 9.03 23.72
CA GLY A 91 31.49 10.03 23.36
C GLY A 91 32.53 9.50 22.35
N PHE A 92 32.77 8.19 22.31
CA PHE A 92 33.60 7.56 21.28
C PHE A 92 32.88 7.54 19.93
N VAL A 93 31.59 7.20 19.90
CA VAL A 93 30.81 7.16 18.65
C VAL A 93 30.62 8.56 18.05
N ASP A 94 30.49 9.62 18.86
CA ASP A 94 30.44 11.01 18.36
C ASP A 94 31.69 11.41 17.55
N THR A 95 32.83 10.76 17.81
CA THR A 95 34.05 11.02 17.03
C THR A 95 34.03 10.38 15.65
N ILE A 96 33.03 9.53 15.36
CA ILE A 96 32.89 8.73 14.13
C ILE A 96 31.68 9.23 13.30
N VAL A 97 30.58 9.62 13.94
CA VAL A 97 29.35 10.07 13.27
C VAL A 97 28.82 11.35 13.90
N ASN A 98 28.56 12.37 13.06
CA ASN A 98 27.90 13.61 13.39
C ASN A 98 26.42 13.54 12.97
N LEU A 99 25.56 13.10 13.89
CA LEU A 99 24.13 12.94 13.62
C LEU A 99 23.40 14.25 13.37
N ASP A 100 23.87 15.37 13.92
CA ASP A 100 23.25 16.66 13.67
C ASP A 100 23.35 17.04 12.18
N THR A 101 24.40 16.59 11.49
CA THR A 101 24.53 16.76 10.03
C THR A 101 23.49 15.92 9.27
N HIS A 102 23.20 14.69 9.72
CA HIS A 102 22.17 13.83 9.11
C HIS A 102 20.76 14.38 9.34
N LEU A 103 20.51 14.94 10.52
CA LEU A 103 19.20 15.43 10.92
C LEU A 103 18.97 16.91 10.55
N ALA A 104 19.99 17.61 10.03
CA ALA A 104 19.93 19.03 9.69
C ALA A 104 18.79 19.36 8.73
N ASP A 105 18.61 18.55 7.68
CA ASP A 105 17.55 18.79 6.69
C ASP A 105 16.14 18.58 7.27
N LEU A 106 16.01 17.73 8.31
CA LEU A 106 14.75 17.54 9.01
C LEU A 106 14.40 18.70 9.94
N THR A 107 15.43 19.41 10.43
CA THR A 107 15.27 20.56 11.31
C THR A 107 15.24 21.89 10.55
N SER A 108 15.83 21.95 9.34
CA SER A 108 15.91 23.17 8.51
C SER A 108 14.82 23.33 7.45
N ALA A 109 14.03 22.29 7.15
CA ALA A 109 12.86 22.44 6.29
C ALA A 109 11.89 23.44 6.94
N ALA A 110 12.02 24.71 6.54
CA ALA A 110 11.41 25.93 7.06
C ALA A 110 10.31 25.72 8.12
N ALA A 111 10.73 25.77 9.38
CA ALA A 111 9.95 25.87 10.60
C ALA A 111 8.89 24.76 10.84
N GLN A 112 9.12 24.00 11.92
CA GLN A 112 8.05 23.48 12.78
C GLN A 112 7.19 24.65 13.31
N GLU A 113 6.44 25.35 12.46
CA GLU A 113 5.50 26.40 12.89
C GLU A 113 4.12 25.84 13.22
N GLU A 114 3.83 24.61 12.80
CA GLU A 114 2.55 23.98 13.09
C GLU A 114 2.63 23.14 14.37
N PRO A 115 1.92 23.51 15.45
CA PRO A 115 1.81 22.65 16.61
C PRO A 115 1.26 21.30 16.16
N ARG A 116 2.00 20.22 16.43
CA ARG A 116 1.53 18.86 16.13
C ARG A 116 0.23 18.63 16.90
N ALA A 117 -0.89 18.57 16.20
CA ALA A 117 -2.15 18.17 16.78
C ALA A 117 -2.05 16.73 17.30
N ALA A 118 -2.62 16.47 18.48
CA ALA A 118 -2.74 15.11 18.99
C ALA A 118 -3.57 14.27 17.99
N LEU A 119 -2.99 13.16 17.56
CA LEU A 119 -3.62 12.24 16.61
C LEU A 119 -3.98 10.97 17.35
N ALA A 120 -5.26 10.67 17.52
CA ALA A 120 -5.65 9.39 18.11
C ALA A 120 -5.10 8.22 17.27
N ALA A 121 -4.78 7.11 17.93
CA ALA A 121 -4.30 5.90 17.27
C ALA A 121 -4.67 4.64 18.05
N ALA A 122 -4.70 3.51 17.35
CA ALA A 122 -4.84 2.19 17.95
C ALA A 122 -3.60 1.34 17.62
N ALA A 123 -2.98 0.74 18.64
CA ALA A 123 -1.98 -0.30 18.47
C ALA A 123 -2.65 -1.67 18.53
N LEU A 124 -2.49 -2.46 17.47
CA LEU A 124 -2.76 -3.89 17.52
C LEU A 124 -1.51 -4.60 18.07
N THR A 125 -1.68 -5.34 19.16
CA THR A 125 -0.61 -6.14 19.77
C THR A 125 -1.05 -7.59 19.91
N THR A 126 -0.27 -8.52 19.36
CA THR A 126 -0.54 -9.96 19.45
C THR A 126 0.29 -10.59 20.56
N ASP A 127 -0.36 -11.33 21.46
CA ASP A 127 0.32 -12.13 22.48
C ASP A 127 1.03 -13.32 21.83
N LEU A 128 2.32 -13.50 22.14
CA LEU A 128 3.19 -14.50 21.51
C LEU A 128 2.88 -15.94 21.93
N ARG A 129 2.23 -16.14 23.08
CA ARG A 129 1.87 -17.47 23.60
C ARG A 129 0.48 -17.89 23.18
N THR A 130 -0.47 -16.96 23.14
CA THR A 130 -1.88 -17.26 22.85
C THR A 130 -2.27 -16.97 21.42
N GLY A 131 -1.53 -16.11 20.71
CA GLY A 131 -1.91 -15.59 19.39
C GLY A 131 -3.09 -14.62 19.45
N GLU A 132 -3.59 -14.27 20.64
CA GLU A 132 -4.69 -13.33 20.79
C GLU A 132 -4.21 -11.90 20.52
N SER A 133 -4.94 -11.18 19.69
CA SER A 133 -4.68 -9.78 19.40
C SER A 133 -5.51 -8.88 20.30
N THR A 134 -4.83 -7.97 20.98
CA THR A 134 -5.42 -6.92 21.81
C THR A 134 -5.26 -5.57 21.12
N MET A 135 -6.21 -4.68 21.35
CA MET A 135 -6.19 -3.33 20.79
C MET A 135 -5.99 -2.33 21.93
N GLU A 136 -4.90 -1.58 21.90
CA GLU A 136 -4.65 -0.47 22.81
C GLU A 136 -4.95 0.84 22.08
N GLN A 137 -5.83 1.68 22.64
CA GLN A 137 -6.13 3.00 22.09
C GLN A 137 -5.34 4.09 22.82
N SER A 138 -4.82 5.05 22.06
CA SER A 138 -4.18 6.26 22.58
C SER A 138 -4.87 7.48 21.99
N GLY A 139 -5.06 8.51 22.81
CA GLY A 139 -5.49 9.84 22.33
C GLY A 139 -4.40 10.54 21.51
N ASP A 140 -3.15 10.08 21.62
CA ASP A 140 -2.03 10.62 20.89
C ASP A 140 -1.04 9.53 20.41
N ALA A 141 -0.88 9.45 19.10
CA ALA A 141 0.00 8.54 18.39
C ALA A 141 1.48 8.78 18.73
N ALA A 142 1.92 10.01 19.02
CA ALA A 142 3.32 10.22 19.36
C ALA A 142 3.68 9.67 20.73
N GLU A 143 2.77 9.74 21.71
CA GLU A 143 3.00 9.14 23.03
C GLU A 143 3.17 7.63 22.89
N LEU A 144 2.29 7.01 22.11
CA LEU A 144 2.33 5.59 21.79
C LEU A 144 3.63 5.20 21.06
N LEU A 145 3.99 5.91 19.99
CA LEU A 145 5.21 5.65 19.23
C LEU A 145 6.47 5.92 20.04
N THR A 146 6.48 6.96 20.87
CA THR A 146 7.60 7.27 21.78
C THR A 146 7.81 6.14 22.77
N ARG A 147 6.74 5.62 23.36
CA ARG A 147 6.80 4.48 24.28
C ARG A 147 7.35 3.23 23.59
N LEU A 148 6.84 2.92 22.39
CA LEU A 148 7.32 1.77 21.60
C LEU A 148 8.79 1.93 21.18
N ALA A 149 9.17 3.11 20.69
CA ALA A 149 10.52 3.40 20.20
C ALA A 149 11.58 3.45 21.32
N ARG A 150 11.18 3.69 22.58
CA ARG A 150 12.06 3.55 23.75
C ARG A 150 12.37 2.09 24.09
N GLY A 151 11.47 1.17 23.75
CA GLY A 151 11.72 -0.27 23.83
C GLY A 151 12.39 -0.80 22.56
N SER A 152 12.45 -2.12 22.46
CA SER A 152 12.81 -2.83 21.22
C SER A 152 11.52 -3.17 20.48
N ALA A 153 11.16 -2.35 19.49
CA ALA A 153 9.92 -2.50 18.74
C ALA A 153 10.12 -2.19 17.26
N ASN A 154 9.66 -3.10 16.41
CA ASN A 154 9.45 -2.81 15.00
C ASN A 154 7.99 -2.40 14.84
N VAL A 155 7.73 -1.23 14.27
CA VAL A 155 6.39 -0.63 14.23
C VAL A 155 6.04 -0.29 12.79
N LEU A 156 4.85 -0.72 12.34
CA LEU A 156 4.26 -0.21 11.10
C LEU A 156 3.15 0.79 11.42
N VAL A 157 3.31 2.02 10.93
CA VAL A 157 2.33 3.09 11.05
C VAL A 157 1.47 3.15 9.79
N THR A 158 0.16 3.00 9.97
CA THR A 158 -0.83 3.02 8.89
C THR A 158 -1.85 4.14 9.10
N GLY A 159 -2.44 4.65 8.01
CA GLY A 159 -3.48 5.66 8.06
C GLY A 159 -3.70 6.33 6.69
N ARG A 160 -4.83 7.02 6.52
CA ARG A 160 -5.20 7.68 5.26
C ARG A 160 -4.13 8.66 4.74
N PRO A 161 -4.02 8.90 3.42
CA PRO A 161 -3.20 9.99 2.90
C PRO A 161 -3.49 11.32 3.61
N GLY A 162 -2.48 12.16 3.84
CA GLY A 162 -2.64 13.42 4.58
C GLY A 162 -2.77 13.29 6.11
N SER A 163 -2.81 12.07 6.67
CA SER A 163 -2.99 11.85 8.13
C SER A 163 -1.83 12.31 9.03
N GLY A 164 -0.76 12.91 8.47
CA GLY A 164 0.37 13.42 9.23
C GLY A 164 1.45 12.39 9.58
N LYS A 165 1.45 11.20 8.96
CA LYS A 165 2.44 10.13 9.20
C LYS A 165 3.89 10.62 9.11
N SER A 166 4.26 11.23 7.99
CA SER A 166 5.63 11.73 7.79
C SER A 166 6.01 12.81 8.81
N THR A 167 5.08 13.72 9.16
CA THR A 167 5.29 14.73 10.22
C THR A 167 5.51 14.08 11.59
N LEU A 168 4.71 13.07 11.92
CA LEU A 168 4.83 12.29 13.15
C LEU A 168 6.17 11.56 13.23
N LEU A 169 6.59 10.91 12.14
CA LEU A 169 7.86 10.19 12.05
C LEU A 169 9.08 11.13 12.10
N ARG A 170 9.00 12.30 11.46
CA ARG A 170 10.05 13.33 11.58
C ARG A 170 10.16 13.85 13.00
N SER A 171 9.04 14.15 13.66
CA SER A 171 9.01 14.55 15.07
C SER A 171 9.68 13.48 15.95
N LEU A 172 9.36 12.20 15.71
CA LEU A 172 9.99 11.07 16.39
C LEU A 172 11.52 11.03 16.15
N ALA A 173 11.97 11.14 14.90
CA ALA A 173 13.38 11.10 14.54
C ALA A 173 14.18 12.30 15.10
N THR A 174 13.53 13.46 15.27
CA THR A 174 14.17 14.68 15.81
C THR A 174 14.19 14.73 17.34
N ASN A 175 13.42 13.88 18.04
CA ASN A 175 13.33 13.92 19.49
C ASN A 175 14.54 13.22 20.17
N PRO A 176 15.45 13.95 20.85
CA PRO A 176 16.64 13.37 21.46
C PRO A 176 16.33 12.53 22.72
N GLU A 177 15.17 12.71 23.34
CA GLU A 177 14.74 12.02 24.56
C GLU A 177 14.27 10.57 24.33
N ILE A 178 14.22 10.14 23.07
CA ILE A 178 13.84 8.78 22.69
C ILE A 178 15.08 7.88 22.71
N ARG A 179 16.03 8.20 21.84
CA ARG A 179 17.33 7.54 21.71
C ARG A 179 18.34 8.57 21.23
N ARG A 180 19.58 8.45 21.68
CA ARG A 180 20.66 9.33 21.22
C ARG A 180 20.88 9.18 19.71
N PHE A 181 21.09 7.94 19.26
CA PHE A 181 21.30 7.63 17.85
C PHE A 181 19.96 7.50 17.13
N ARG A 182 19.75 8.35 16.11
CA ARG A 182 18.48 8.44 15.37
C ARG A 182 18.79 8.58 13.89
N PHE A 183 18.21 7.70 13.09
CA PHE A 183 18.34 7.69 11.65
C PHE A 183 16.97 7.80 11.02
N TYR A 184 16.90 8.56 9.93
CA TYR A 184 15.69 8.78 9.17
C TYR A 184 16.02 8.62 7.69
N PHE A 185 15.23 7.80 7.00
CA PHE A 185 15.34 7.55 5.59
C PHE A 185 13.95 7.71 4.95
N ASP A 186 13.83 8.65 4.00
CA ASP A 186 12.63 8.77 3.15
C ASP A 186 12.82 7.84 1.95
N LEU A 187 12.16 6.68 1.93
CA LEU A 187 12.31 5.73 0.83
C LEU A 187 11.65 6.20 -0.46
N GLY A 188 10.82 7.26 -0.43
CA GLY A 188 10.34 7.92 -1.65
C GLY A 188 11.44 8.67 -2.43
N LEU A 189 12.61 8.89 -1.82
CA LEU A 189 13.80 9.45 -2.48
C LEU A 189 14.84 8.40 -2.86
N LYS A 190 14.60 7.13 -2.53
CA LYS A 190 15.47 6.02 -2.89
C LYS A 190 15.28 5.69 -4.38
N PRO A 191 16.34 5.74 -5.21
CA PRO A 191 16.30 5.20 -6.56
C PRO A 191 15.82 3.75 -6.55
N LYS A 192 14.97 3.39 -7.52
CA LYS A 192 14.27 2.10 -7.56
C LYS A 192 15.25 0.93 -7.70
N ASP A 193 16.34 1.13 -8.43
CA ASP A 193 17.41 0.19 -8.73
C ASP A 193 18.56 0.17 -7.69
N GLU A 194 18.61 1.13 -6.77
CA GLU A 194 19.61 1.19 -5.70
C GLU A 194 19.14 0.33 -4.51
N PRO A 195 19.94 -0.62 -3.98
CA PRO A 195 19.57 -1.37 -2.78
C PRO A 195 19.59 -0.46 -1.54
N PHE A 196 18.79 -0.79 -0.51
CA PHE A 196 18.69 0.04 0.70
C PHE A 196 20.05 0.31 1.37
N SER A 197 20.97 -0.67 1.35
CA SER A 197 22.30 -0.51 1.95
C SER A 197 23.13 0.59 1.31
N GLU A 198 23.06 0.72 -0.02
CA GLU A 198 23.78 1.77 -0.76
C GLU A 198 23.12 3.12 -0.54
N TYR A 199 21.79 3.17 -0.58
CA TYR A 199 21.02 4.37 -0.27
C TYR A 199 21.34 4.93 1.12
N ALA A 200 21.31 4.06 2.13
CA ALA A 200 21.64 4.44 3.50
C ALA A 200 23.10 4.85 3.65
N ALA A 201 24.05 4.12 3.03
CA ALA A 201 25.46 4.50 3.05
C ALA A 201 25.69 5.90 2.46
N ARG A 202 25.05 6.18 1.32
CA ARG A 202 25.15 7.46 0.61
C ARG A 202 24.61 8.62 1.43
N LEU A 203 23.47 8.45 2.10
CA LEU A 203 22.88 9.49 2.95
C LEU A 203 23.65 9.71 4.25
N LEU A 204 24.26 8.66 4.81
CA LEU A 204 25.04 8.76 6.04
C LEU A 204 26.49 9.23 5.81
N ALA A 205 27.02 9.07 4.60
CA ALA A 205 28.41 9.43 4.28
C ALA A 205 28.80 10.88 4.63
N PRO A 206 27.95 11.91 4.43
CA PRO A 206 28.24 13.29 4.87
C PRO A 206 28.30 13.45 6.39
N ALA A 207 27.56 12.62 7.14
CA ALA A 207 27.57 12.61 8.60
C ALA A 207 28.79 11.87 9.19
N MET A 208 29.54 11.10 8.40
CA MET A 208 30.73 10.39 8.89
C MET A 208 31.93 11.33 9.02
N THR A 209 32.51 11.43 10.22
CA THR A 209 33.74 12.19 10.48
C THR A 209 34.99 11.45 10.01
N SER A 210 34.92 10.13 9.85
CA SER A 210 36.01 9.26 9.38
C SER A 210 35.47 8.06 8.62
N ASP A 211 36.25 7.58 7.62
CA ASP A 211 35.98 6.41 6.78
C ASP A 211 34.51 6.25 6.33
N ARG A 212 34.09 7.11 5.38
CA ARG A 212 32.73 7.14 4.81
C ARG A 212 32.26 5.80 4.23
N SER A 213 33.19 4.92 3.85
CA SER A 213 32.87 3.60 3.29
C SER A 213 32.15 2.68 4.28
N ARG A 214 32.30 2.94 5.59
CA ARG A 214 31.75 2.12 6.68
C ARG A 214 30.45 2.64 7.28
N ALA A 215 29.85 3.66 6.66
CA ALA A 215 28.66 4.34 7.21
C ALA A 215 27.51 3.37 7.49
N TYR A 216 27.21 2.50 6.52
CA TYR A 216 26.13 1.51 6.65
C TYR A 216 26.42 0.44 7.72
N GLU A 217 27.66 -0.01 7.84
CA GLU A 217 28.05 -1.05 8.81
C GLU A 217 27.94 -0.54 10.24
N LEU A 218 28.32 0.72 10.49
CA LEU A 218 28.13 1.38 11.77
C LEU A 218 26.64 1.56 12.09
N PHE A 219 25.86 2.04 11.12
CA PHE A 219 24.40 2.16 11.25
C PHE A 219 23.76 0.82 11.62
N LEU A 220 24.11 -0.24 10.89
CA LEU A 220 23.57 -1.58 11.10
C LEU A 220 23.91 -2.12 12.49
N TYR A 221 25.14 -1.88 12.94
CA TYR A 221 25.57 -2.25 14.29
C TYR A 221 24.76 -1.53 15.37
N LEU A 222 24.59 -0.20 15.26
CA LEU A 222 23.85 0.61 16.23
C LEU A 222 22.36 0.25 16.30
N ILE A 223 21.74 -0.07 15.16
CA ILE A 223 20.35 -0.50 15.14
C ILE A 223 20.19 -1.90 15.72
N ARG A 224 21.04 -2.86 15.35
CA ARG A 224 20.93 -4.24 15.82
C ARG A 224 21.32 -4.42 17.28
N SER A 225 22.08 -3.50 17.86
CA SER A 225 22.34 -3.46 19.31
C SER A 225 21.19 -2.84 20.10
N GLY A 226 20.14 -2.36 19.42
CA GLY A 226 19.03 -1.66 20.07
C GLY A 226 19.47 -0.34 20.69
N THR A 227 20.51 0.32 20.17
CA THR A 227 20.98 1.63 20.67
C THR A 227 20.45 2.80 19.84
N ALA A 228 20.02 2.53 18.61
CA ALA A 228 19.52 3.53 17.67
C ALA A 228 18.03 3.34 17.34
N LEU A 229 17.36 4.46 17.04
CA LEU A 229 16.06 4.49 16.37
C LEU A 229 16.30 4.60 14.85
N CYS A 230 15.68 3.73 14.06
CA CYS A 230 15.59 3.89 12.61
C CYS A 230 14.15 4.24 12.22
N VAL A 231 13.99 5.30 11.46
CA VAL A 231 12.70 5.69 10.86
C VAL A 231 12.79 5.49 9.35
N LEU A 232 11.92 4.64 8.82
CA LEU A 232 11.76 4.35 7.40
C LEU A 232 10.42 4.93 6.94
N ASP A 233 10.45 6.10 6.32
CA ASP A 233 9.24 6.77 5.84
C ASP A 233 8.97 6.38 4.37
N ALA A 234 7.70 6.25 3.99
CA ALA A 234 7.26 5.97 2.62
C ALA A 234 7.82 4.68 2.00
N VAL A 235 7.78 3.57 2.75
CA VAL A 235 8.39 2.31 2.29
C VAL A 235 7.78 1.76 1.01
N ASP A 236 6.50 1.98 0.84
CA ASP A 236 5.76 1.65 -0.37
C ASP A 236 6.14 2.48 -1.61
N GLU A 237 6.76 3.65 -1.45
CA GLU A 237 7.35 4.40 -2.57
C GLU A 237 8.76 3.88 -2.93
N GLY A 238 9.42 3.14 -2.03
CA GLY A 238 10.77 2.58 -2.23
C GLY A 238 10.83 1.26 -2.98
N VAL A 239 9.67 0.64 -3.27
CA VAL A 239 9.59 -0.62 -4.03
C VAL A 239 9.91 -0.37 -5.50
N ASP A 240 10.60 -1.32 -6.12
CA ASP A 240 10.97 -1.29 -7.54
C ASP A 240 9.77 -1.50 -8.48
N GLU A 241 8.75 -2.20 -8.00
CA GLU A 241 7.44 -2.30 -8.65
C GLU A 241 6.32 -2.30 -7.59
N PRO A 242 5.14 -1.70 -7.87
CA PRO A 242 3.99 -1.69 -6.96
C PRO A 242 3.27 -3.05 -6.95
N SER A 243 3.97 -4.09 -6.51
CA SER A 243 3.48 -5.45 -6.45
C SER A 243 3.84 -6.09 -5.11
N ALA A 244 3.16 -7.19 -4.77
CA ALA A 244 3.55 -7.99 -3.63
C ALA A 244 5.00 -8.50 -3.74
N ALA A 245 5.46 -8.79 -4.97
CA ALA A 245 6.83 -9.23 -5.21
C ALA A 245 7.85 -8.09 -5.01
N GLY A 246 7.55 -6.88 -5.49
CA GLY A 246 8.41 -5.70 -5.26
C GLY A 246 8.52 -5.35 -3.78
N PHE A 247 7.40 -5.42 -3.04
CA PHE A 247 7.42 -5.26 -1.59
C PHE A 247 8.28 -6.33 -0.89
N LEU A 248 8.17 -7.60 -1.28
CA LEU A 248 8.97 -8.68 -0.69
C LEU A 248 10.47 -8.51 -0.97
N ARG A 249 10.85 -8.02 -2.15
CA ARG A 249 12.25 -7.68 -2.46
C ARG A 249 12.75 -6.54 -1.58
N LEU A 250 12.01 -5.44 -1.48
CA LEU A 250 12.39 -4.34 -0.58
C LEU A 250 12.45 -4.81 0.89
N PHE A 251 11.49 -5.62 1.34
CA PHE A 251 11.48 -6.16 2.68
C PHE A 251 12.71 -7.04 2.95
N THR A 252 13.16 -7.81 1.95
CA THR A 252 14.40 -8.59 2.01
C THR A 252 15.61 -7.68 2.21
N ASP A 253 15.69 -6.58 1.46
CA ASP A 253 16.76 -5.59 1.63
C ASP A 253 16.74 -4.94 3.02
N LEU A 254 15.55 -4.66 3.55
CA LEU A 254 15.35 -4.08 4.87
C LEU A 254 15.55 -5.09 6.01
N ALA A 255 15.49 -6.39 5.75
CA ALA A 255 15.57 -7.45 6.76
C ALA A 255 16.88 -7.40 7.57
N ALA A 256 17.97 -6.86 6.99
CA ALA A 256 19.23 -6.68 7.70
C ALA A 256 19.10 -5.73 8.91
N VAL A 257 18.21 -4.75 8.82
CA VAL A 257 17.95 -3.72 9.84
C VAL A 257 17.00 -4.20 10.92
N LEU A 258 16.20 -5.24 10.63
CA LEU A 258 15.18 -5.79 11.52
C LEU A 258 15.77 -6.88 12.42
N SER A 259 15.63 -6.71 13.74
CA SER A 259 15.97 -7.73 14.74
C SER A 259 14.99 -7.68 15.93
N ALA A 260 15.12 -8.61 16.88
CA ALA A 260 14.37 -8.56 18.13
C ALA A 260 14.76 -7.36 19.02
N GLU A 261 15.96 -6.80 18.81
CA GLU A 261 16.51 -5.67 19.58
C GLU A 261 16.36 -4.33 18.87
N SER A 262 15.99 -4.33 17.59
CA SER A 262 15.91 -3.09 16.82
C SER A 262 14.69 -2.24 17.21
N ALA A 263 14.87 -0.91 17.17
CA ALA A 263 13.78 0.06 17.24
C ALA A 263 13.59 0.67 15.84
N VAL A 264 12.69 0.09 15.04
CA VAL A 264 12.43 0.51 13.66
C VAL A 264 10.98 0.95 13.53
N VAL A 265 10.76 2.19 13.08
CA VAL A 265 9.41 2.72 12.81
C VAL A 265 9.26 2.93 11.32
N ILE A 266 8.28 2.26 10.74
CA ILE A 266 8.01 2.19 9.32
C ILE A 266 6.68 2.89 9.02
N SER A 267 6.60 3.68 7.95
CA SER A 267 5.33 4.16 7.40
C SER A 267 5.13 3.74 5.94
N SER A 268 3.86 3.70 5.56
CA SER A 268 3.39 3.65 4.17
C SER A 268 2.76 5.01 3.84
N ARG A 269 2.99 5.60 2.66
CA ARG A 269 2.27 6.82 2.22
C ARG A 269 1.00 6.51 1.40
N VAL A 270 1.00 5.38 0.72
CA VAL A 270 -0.03 4.78 -0.12
C VAL A 270 -0.72 3.62 0.62
N SER A 271 -1.98 3.34 0.29
CA SER A 271 -2.78 2.31 0.97
C SER A 271 -2.38 0.86 0.67
N PHE A 272 -1.42 0.60 -0.23
CA PHE A 272 -1.08 -0.76 -0.67
C PHE A 272 -0.76 -1.71 0.50
N LEU A 273 -0.02 -1.25 1.52
CA LEU A 273 0.29 -2.07 2.70
C LEU A 273 -0.89 -2.21 3.66
N ALA A 274 -1.77 -1.21 3.72
CA ALA A 274 -2.97 -1.26 4.55
C ALA A 274 -4.02 -2.22 3.97
N ASP A 275 -4.05 -2.39 2.65
CA ASP A 275 -5.07 -3.14 1.93
C ASP A 275 -4.63 -4.54 1.48
N SER A 276 -3.32 -4.82 1.36
CA SER A 276 -2.82 -6.15 0.98
C SER A 276 -3.07 -7.20 2.09
N PRO A 277 -3.84 -8.27 1.79
CA PRO A 277 -4.03 -9.39 2.71
C PRO A 277 -2.70 -10.10 3.06
N GLN A 278 -1.75 -10.14 2.12
CA GLN A 278 -0.45 -10.79 2.29
C GLN A 278 0.47 -9.98 3.21
N VAL A 279 0.45 -8.65 3.10
CA VAL A 279 1.19 -7.76 4.00
C VAL A 279 0.61 -7.85 5.41
N ARG A 280 -0.72 -7.85 5.56
CA ARG A 280 -1.35 -8.11 6.87
C ARG A 280 -0.95 -9.46 7.44
N GLN A 281 -0.89 -10.53 6.63
CA GLN A 281 -0.42 -11.86 7.09
C GLN A 281 1.06 -11.91 7.48
N LEU A 282 1.92 -11.13 6.80
CA LEU A 282 3.34 -11.04 7.14
C LEU A 282 3.55 -10.32 8.48
N LEU A 283 2.68 -9.36 8.80
CA LEU A 283 2.78 -8.48 9.96
C LEU A 283 1.98 -8.98 11.18
N ASP A 284 0.90 -9.73 10.96
CA ASP A 284 0.08 -10.37 12.00
C ASP A 284 0.69 -11.73 12.36
N SER A 285 1.56 -11.78 13.37
CA SER A 285 2.17 -13.03 13.85
C SER A 285 1.19 -14.04 14.49
N GLY A 286 -0.12 -13.73 14.53
CA GLY A 286 -1.18 -14.61 15.04
C GLY A 286 -2.02 -15.30 13.97
N ALA A 287 -1.96 -14.87 12.71
CA ALA A 287 -2.54 -15.62 11.60
C ALA A 287 -1.47 -16.58 11.08
N GLY A 288 -1.77 -17.88 11.00
CA GLY A 288 -0.83 -18.84 10.40
C GLY A 288 -0.34 -18.30 9.05
N ARG A 289 0.98 -18.13 8.89
CA ARG A 289 1.56 -17.62 7.64
C ARG A 289 1.14 -18.57 6.52
N SER A 290 0.55 -18.03 5.45
CA SER A 290 0.17 -18.87 4.32
C SER A 290 1.41 -19.55 3.74
N GLU A 291 1.28 -20.81 3.36
CA GLU A 291 2.38 -21.63 2.82
C GLU A 291 3.05 -20.93 1.63
N GLN A 292 2.24 -20.28 0.78
CA GLN A 292 2.69 -19.49 -0.36
C GLN A 292 3.58 -18.29 0.02
N LEU A 293 3.26 -17.58 1.12
CA LEU A 293 4.08 -16.47 1.60
C LEU A 293 5.41 -16.96 2.18
N VAL A 294 5.38 -18.07 2.91
CA VAL A 294 6.57 -18.73 3.46
C VAL A 294 7.52 -19.16 2.34
N GLU A 295 7.00 -19.78 1.28
CA GLU A 295 7.77 -20.15 0.09
C GLU A 295 8.40 -18.92 -0.60
N GLN A 296 7.64 -17.84 -0.76
CA GLN A 296 8.15 -16.61 -1.36
C GLN A 296 9.24 -15.94 -0.51
N MET A 297 9.11 -15.95 0.82
CA MET A 297 10.15 -15.42 1.71
C MET A 297 11.45 -16.21 1.57
N TYR A 298 11.38 -17.55 1.58
CA TYR A 298 12.55 -18.39 1.36
C TYR A 298 13.16 -18.21 -0.04
N ALA A 299 12.33 -18.08 -1.08
CA ALA A 299 12.80 -17.81 -2.44
C ALA A 299 13.58 -16.48 -2.55
N ASN A 300 13.25 -15.50 -1.71
CA ASN A 300 13.96 -14.23 -1.61
C ASN A 300 15.03 -14.22 -0.50
N GLY A 301 15.36 -15.37 0.10
CA GLY A 301 16.44 -15.47 1.10
C GLY A 301 16.10 -15.00 2.51
N VAL A 302 14.82 -14.77 2.81
CA VAL A 302 14.34 -14.40 4.15
C VAL A 302 13.85 -15.63 4.88
N ASP A 303 14.45 -15.94 6.04
CA ASP A 303 13.95 -16.98 6.94
C ASP A 303 12.77 -16.44 7.76
N PRO A 304 11.54 -16.93 7.53
CA PRO A 304 10.34 -16.44 8.22
C PRO A 304 10.47 -16.54 9.74
N SER A 305 11.17 -17.56 10.27
CA SER A 305 11.36 -17.74 11.71
C SER A 305 12.23 -16.67 12.37
N ARG A 306 12.99 -15.92 11.57
CA ARG A 306 13.91 -14.88 12.02
C ARG A 306 13.36 -13.46 11.88
N VAL A 307 12.16 -13.33 11.30
CA VAL A 307 11.49 -12.03 11.11
C VAL A 307 10.90 -11.61 12.46
N PRO A 308 11.34 -10.48 13.03
CA PRO A 308 10.86 -10.01 14.31
C PRO A 308 9.40 -9.54 14.23
N HIS A 309 8.71 -9.52 15.37
CA HIS A 309 7.33 -9.08 15.46
C HIS A 309 7.17 -7.59 15.15
N PHE A 310 6.06 -7.26 14.49
CA PHE A 310 5.66 -5.88 14.22
C PHE A 310 4.48 -5.47 15.10
N HIS A 311 4.54 -4.28 15.66
CA HIS A 311 3.37 -3.59 16.18
C HIS A 311 2.71 -2.82 15.04
N VAL A 312 1.42 -3.01 14.82
CA VAL A 312 0.66 -2.22 13.85
C VAL A 312 0.00 -1.07 14.59
N VAL A 313 0.44 0.16 14.30
CA VAL A 313 -0.16 1.40 14.82
C VAL A 313 -1.01 2.01 13.71
N ARG A 314 -2.33 1.94 13.88
CA ARG A 314 -3.28 2.56 12.97
C ARG A 314 -3.67 3.93 13.53
N LEU A 315 -3.34 4.99 12.78
CA LEU A 315 -3.84 6.32 13.08
C LEU A 315 -5.36 6.33 12.92
N ALA A 316 -6.05 6.98 13.85
CA ALA A 316 -7.49 7.16 13.77
C ALA A 316 -7.85 7.91 12.48
N GLU A 317 -9.08 7.71 12.04
CA GLU A 317 -9.62 8.34 10.84
C GLU A 317 -10.50 9.52 11.27
N PRO A 318 -9.93 10.74 11.46
CA PRO A 318 -10.71 11.92 11.82
C PRO A 318 -11.63 12.33 10.66
N GLU A 319 -12.59 13.21 10.95
CA GLU A 319 -13.44 13.84 9.92
C GLU A 319 -12.61 14.61 8.88
N ALA A 320 -11.53 15.26 9.33
CA ALA A 320 -10.54 15.90 8.47
C ALA A 320 -9.13 15.53 8.94
N THR A 321 -8.27 15.17 8.00
CA THR A 321 -6.84 14.94 8.22
C THR A 321 -6.12 16.24 8.57
N PRO A 322 -4.92 16.17 9.19
CA PRO A 322 -4.09 17.34 9.42
C PRO A 322 -3.82 18.17 8.16
N LEU A 323 -3.54 17.50 7.03
CA LEU A 323 -3.32 18.18 5.75
C LEU A 323 -4.57 18.96 5.30
N GLU A 324 -5.75 18.33 5.37
CA GLU A 324 -7.01 19.00 5.02
C GLU A 324 -7.28 20.17 5.95
N THR A 325 -7.08 20.01 7.26
CA THR A 325 -7.28 21.07 8.26
C THR A 325 -6.35 22.26 8.02
N HIS A 326 -5.06 21.99 7.80
CA HIS A 326 -4.07 23.02 7.49
C HIS A 326 -4.46 23.80 6.23
N LEU A 327 -4.65 23.09 5.11
CA LEU A 327 -4.90 23.73 3.83
C LEU A 327 -6.27 24.41 3.77
N THR A 328 -7.32 23.85 4.39
CA THR A 328 -8.63 24.54 4.47
C THR A 328 -8.52 25.84 5.24
N THR A 329 -7.77 25.85 6.34
CA THR A 329 -7.51 27.07 7.13
C THR A 329 -6.69 28.08 6.32
N ALA A 330 -5.56 27.66 5.75
CA ALA A 330 -4.69 28.52 4.94
C ALA A 330 -5.41 29.08 3.70
N LEU A 331 -6.34 28.30 3.13
CA LEU A 331 -7.10 28.69 1.95
C LEU A 331 -8.42 29.39 2.25
N ASN A 332 -8.85 29.47 3.51
CA ASN A 332 -10.18 29.92 3.93
C ASN A 332 -11.31 29.14 3.24
N LEU A 333 -11.19 27.81 3.18
CA LEU A 333 -12.20 26.91 2.62
C LEU A 333 -13.13 26.35 3.71
N PRO A 334 -14.37 25.96 3.38
CA PRO A 334 -15.29 25.34 4.33
C PRO A 334 -14.74 24.04 4.93
N THR A 335 -15.07 23.78 6.20
CA THR A 335 -14.80 22.47 6.83
C THR A 335 -15.51 21.35 6.06
N GLY A 336 -14.84 20.21 5.87
CA GLY A 336 -15.38 19.07 5.12
C GLY A 336 -15.27 19.20 3.60
N THR A 337 -14.58 20.22 3.09
CA THR A 337 -14.21 20.29 1.67
C THR A 337 -13.38 19.06 1.31
N PRO A 338 -13.68 18.33 0.20
CA PRO A 338 -12.90 17.17 -0.21
C PRO A 338 -11.43 17.50 -0.47
N LEU A 339 -10.51 16.59 -0.14
CA LEU A 339 -9.07 16.77 -0.35
C LEU A 339 -8.73 17.16 -1.80
N ALA A 340 -9.39 16.59 -2.81
CA ALA A 340 -9.17 16.93 -4.22
C ALA A 340 -9.39 18.43 -4.50
N ASP A 341 -10.46 19.00 -3.93
CA ASP A 341 -10.83 20.39 -4.12
C ASP A 341 -9.91 21.32 -3.34
N ILE A 342 -9.50 20.92 -2.14
CA ILE A 342 -8.50 21.65 -1.33
C ILE A 342 -7.17 21.75 -2.08
N LEU A 343 -6.65 20.62 -2.56
CA LEU A 343 -5.39 20.57 -3.30
C LEU A 343 -5.48 21.34 -4.62
N GLY A 344 -6.60 21.21 -5.33
CA GLY A 344 -6.88 21.99 -6.55
C GLY A 344 -6.87 23.49 -6.28
N ALA A 345 -7.58 23.94 -5.25
CA ALA A 345 -7.60 25.36 -4.85
C ALA A 345 -6.20 25.86 -4.45
N HIS A 346 -5.38 25.03 -3.80
CA HIS A 346 -4.00 25.41 -3.47
C HIS A 346 -3.14 25.59 -4.72
N ILE A 347 -3.25 24.69 -5.70
CA ILE A 347 -2.57 24.81 -7.00
C ILE A 347 -2.97 26.11 -7.68
N THR A 348 -4.28 26.33 -7.85
CA THR A 348 -4.81 27.52 -8.53
C THR A 348 -4.35 28.80 -7.85
N ARG A 349 -4.42 28.87 -6.51
CA ARG A 349 -3.96 30.05 -5.76
C ARG A 349 -2.46 30.28 -5.91
N THR A 350 -1.64 29.22 -5.79
CA THR A 350 -0.17 29.31 -5.90
C THR A 350 0.24 29.90 -7.25
N LEU A 351 -0.37 29.42 -8.33
CA LEU A 351 -0.11 29.91 -9.68
C LEU A 351 -0.61 31.35 -9.89
N ALA A 352 -1.82 31.67 -9.41
CA ALA A 352 -2.40 33.01 -9.52
C ALA A 352 -1.57 34.07 -8.79
N GLU A 353 -1.17 33.81 -7.53
CA GLU A 353 -0.33 34.71 -6.73
C GLU A 353 1.06 34.95 -7.35
N ARG A 354 1.49 34.04 -8.22
CA ARG A 354 2.79 34.13 -8.91
C ARG A 354 2.70 34.65 -10.34
N GLY A 355 1.49 34.92 -10.84
CA GLY A 355 1.23 35.52 -12.15
C GLY A 355 1.17 34.54 -13.32
N GLU A 356 1.04 33.23 -13.06
CA GLU A 356 1.12 32.19 -14.09
C GLU A 356 -0.07 31.19 -14.04
N PRO A 357 -1.33 31.66 -14.05
CA PRO A 357 -2.50 30.77 -13.95
C PRO A 357 -2.61 29.78 -15.12
N ASP A 358 -2.15 30.17 -16.31
CA ASP A 358 -2.24 29.35 -17.52
C ASP A 358 -1.40 28.05 -17.46
N LEU A 359 -0.42 27.98 -16.54
CA LEU A 359 0.36 26.77 -16.32
C LEU A 359 -0.49 25.63 -15.74
N GLU A 360 -1.61 25.93 -15.08
CA GLU A 360 -2.43 24.90 -14.42
C GLU A 360 -2.88 23.79 -15.41
N GLN A 361 -3.25 24.18 -16.63
CA GLN A 361 -3.71 23.25 -17.67
C GLN A 361 -2.62 22.27 -18.13
N ARG A 362 -1.35 22.62 -17.94
CA ARG A 362 -0.19 21.81 -18.35
C ARG A 362 0.25 20.83 -17.25
N LEU A 363 -0.13 21.08 -16.00
CA LEU A 363 0.28 20.26 -14.86
C LEU A 363 -0.14 18.78 -14.97
N PRO A 364 -1.37 18.42 -15.42
CA PRO A 364 -1.75 17.02 -15.58
C PRO A 364 -0.88 16.27 -16.58
N ALA A 365 -0.58 16.88 -17.73
CA ALA A 365 0.29 16.27 -18.75
C ALA A 365 1.76 16.18 -18.29
N ALA A 366 2.24 17.15 -17.51
CA ALA A 366 3.61 17.19 -17.02
C ALA A 366 3.85 16.19 -15.87
N PHE A 367 3.05 16.30 -14.81
CA PHE A 367 3.27 15.58 -13.55
C PHE A 367 2.29 14.43 -13.34
N GLY A 368 1.07 14.53 -13.87
CA GLY A 368 0.09 13.44 -13.80
C GLY A 368 0.52 12.24 -14.64
N HIS A 369 0.88 12.46 -15.90
CA HIS A 369 1.46 11.40 -16.74
C HIS A 369 2.76 10.83 -16.15
N ALA A 370 3.64 11.70 -15.62
CA ALA A 370 4.88 11.25 -14.97
C ALA A 370 4.61 10.32 -13.78
N PHE A 371 3.60 10.64 -12.96
CA PHE A 371 3.17 9.79 -11.86
C PHE A 371 2.72 8.40 -12.35
N LEU A 372 1.96 8.32 -13.44
CA LEU A 372 1.53 7.05 -14.05
C LEU A 372 2.71 6.21 -14.59
N THR A 373 3.88 6.82 -14.78
CA THR A 373 5.14 6.15 -15.13
C THR A 373 6.09 5.96 -13.93
N ASP A 374 5.54 5.99 -12.70
CA ASP A 374 6.28 5.86 -11.43
C ASP A 374 7.42 6.89 -11.25
N ARG A 375 7.20 8.12 -11.76
CA ARG A 375 8.15 9.22 -11.65
C ARG A 375 7.64 10.32 -10.72
N THR A 376 8.19 10.37 -9.51
CA THR A 376 7.79 11.32 -8.46
C THR A 376 8.83 12.43 -8.18
N VAL A 377 10.06 12.26 -8.67
CA VAL A 377 11.18 13.21 -8.53
C VAL A 377 11.56 13.80 -9.90
N PHE A 378 11.84 15.10 -9.91
CA PHE A 378 12.09 15.89 -11.12
C PHE A 378 13.34 16.73 -10.94
N SER A 379 14.22 16.75 -11.94
CA SER A 379 15.23 17.82 -11.97
C SER A 379 14.55 19.15 -12.27
N LEU A 380 15.12 20.26 -11.82
CA LEU A 380 14.62 21.60 -12.15
C LEU A 380 14.62 21.84 -13.67
N ALA A 381 15.55 21.22 -14.40
CA ALA A 381 15.58 21.23 -15.86
C ALA A 381 14.39 20.50 -16.49
N ASP A 382 13.92 19.41 -15.88
CA ASP A 382 12.72 18.70 -16.34
C ASP A 382 11.46 19.52 -16.12
N VAL A 383 11.34 20.17 -14.96
CA VAL A 383 10.23 21.12 -14.68
C VAL A 383 10.21 22.22 -15.75
N HIS A 384 11.37 22.81 -16.06
CA HIS A 384 11.48 23.83 -17.11
C HIS A 384 11.09 23.29 -18.49
N ARG A 385 11.51 22.06 -18.84
CA ARG A 385 11.17 21.46 -20.14
C ARG A 385 9.68 21.19 -20.29
N GLN A 386 9.02 20.73 -19.22
CA GLN A 386 7.61 20.37 -19.25
C GLN A 386 6.68 21.58 -19.17
N LEU A 387 7.02 22.58 -18.36
CA LEU A 387 6.19 23.76 -18.10
C LEU A 387 6.64 25.03 -18.84
N GLY A 388 7.83 25.02 -19.45
CA GLY A 388 8.39 26.15 -20.18
C GLY A 388 9.05 27.20 -19.28
N ALA A 389 9.53 28.28 -19.90
CA ALA A 389 10.31 29.33 -19.24
C ALA A 389 9.56 30.01 -18.08
N ASN A 390 8.25 30.21 -18.23
CA ASN A 390 7.38 30.84 -17.24
C ASN A 390 7.28 30.06 -15.91
N ALA A 391 7.73 28.81 -15.87
CA ALA A 391 7.79 28.04 -14.63
C ALA A 391 8.83 28.58 -13.63
N PHE A 392 9.72 29.47 -14.08
CA PHE A 392 10.81 30.04 -13.29
C PHE A 392 10.88 31.55 -13.43
N LYS A 393 11.03 32.25 -12.30
CA LYS A 393 11.23 33.69 -12.26
C LYS A 393 12.68 34.06 -12.53
N ASP A 394 12.88 35.22 -13.15
CA ASP A 394 14.19 35.83 -13.38
C ASP A 394 15.21 34.95 -14.15
N GLY A 395 14.73 33.94 -14.88
CA GLY A 395 15.58 33.00 -15.63
C GLY A 395 16.44 32.09 -14.75
N ARG A 396 16.15 31.99 -13.44
CA ARG A 396 16.90 31.17 -12.49
C ARG A 396 16.30 29.78 -12.36
N LEU A 397 17.11 28.75 -12.59
CA LEU A 397 16.71 27.34 -12.39
C LEU A 397 17.08 26.87 -10.98
N ASP A 398 16.41 27.44 -9.99
CA ASP A 398 16.46 27.02 -8.59
C ASP A 398 15.04 26.92 -8.00
N LEU A 399 14.91 26.26 -6.85
CA LEU A 399 13.60 26.04 -6.23
C LEU A 399 12.93 27.36 -5.84
N ASP A 400 13.68 28.34 -5.33
CA ASP A 400 13.13 29.64 -4.90
C ASP A 400 12.50 30.42 -6.06
N ALA A 401 13.10 30.32 -7.25
CA ALA A 401 12.59 30.92 -8.47
C ALA A 401 11.43 30.13 -9.11
N CYS A 402 11.20 28.87 -8.73
CA CYS A 402 10.15 28.05 -9.30
C CYS A 402 8.76 28.53 -8.87
N VAL A 403 7.83 28.68 -9.82
CA VAL A 403 6.47 29.10 -9.49
C VAL A 403 5.71 28.08 -8.64
N LEU A 404 6.08 26.81 -8.73
CA LEU A 404 5.50 25.72 -7.94
C LEU A 404 6.20 25.54 -6.57
N ALA A 405 7.17 26.38 -6.19
CA ALA A 405 7.94 26.22 -4.96
C ALA A 405 7.10 25.90 -3.70
N PRO A 406 5.94 26.55 -3.44
CA PRO A 406 5.11 26.22 -2.27
C PRO A 406 4.53 24.80 -2.26
N LEU A 407 4.48 24.14 -3.42
CA LEU A 407 3.98 22.78 -3.60
C LEU A 407 5.12 21.76 -3.68
N LEU A 408 6.37 22.20 -3.67
CA LEU A 408 7.55 21.38 -3.90
C LEU A 408 8.49 21.41 -2.68
N ARG A 409 9.26 20.35 -2.53
CA ARG A 409 10.35 20.22 -1.57
C ARG A 409 11.64 19.81 -2.28
N PRO A 410 12.82 20.15 -1.73
CA PRO A 410 14.09 19.61 -2.22
C PRO A 410 14.11 18.09 -2.16
N ALA A 411 14.65 17.46 -3.20
CA ALA A 411 14.88 16.02 -3.33
C ALA A 411 16.34 15.71 -3.75
N GLY A 412 17.22 16.70 -3.62
CA GLY A 412 18.60 16.70 -4.06
C GLY A 412 19.08 18.13 -4.35
N PRO A 413 20.32 18.33 -4.82
CA PRO A 413 20.87 19.66 -5.11
C PRO A 413 20.09 20.42 -6.19
N ASP A 414 19.61 19.71 -7.20
CA ASP A 414 18.92 20.22 -8.39
C ASP A 414 17.61 19.45 -8.69
N HIS A 415 17.14 18.70 -7.70
CA HIS A 415 15.95 17.85 -7.79
C HIS A 415 14.88 18.27 -6.80
N VAL A 416 13.63 18.10 -7.21
CA VAL A 416 12.44 18.46 -6.44
C VAL A 416 11.41 17.32 -6.49
N ALA A 417 10.63 17.22 -5.43
CA ALA A 417 9.44 16.39 -5.35
C ALA A 417 8.29 17.21 -4.80
N PHE A 418 7.04 16.76 -4.93
CA PHE A 418 5.94 17.45 -4.26
C PHE A 418 6.08 17.31 -2.74
N VAL A 419 5.64 18.35 -2.02
CA VAL A 419 5.57 18.31 -0.54
C VAL A 419 4.68 17.17 -0.05
N HIS A 420 3.65 16.83 -0.83
CA HIS A 420 2.76 15.69 -0.59
C HIS A 420 2.41 14.99 -1.90
N THR A 421 2.55 13.66 -1.94
CA THR A 421 2.29 12.83 -3.14
C THR A 421 0.87 13.03 -3.69
N ALA A 422 -0.11 13.34 -2.82
CA ALA A 422 -1.49 13.63 -3.24
C ALA A 422 -1.65 14.74 -4.29
N TYR A 423 -0.71 15.71 -4.40
CA TYR A 423 -0.75 16.66 -5.51
C TYR A 423 -0.55 15.98 -6.86
N GLN A 424 0.43 15.07 -6.96
CA GLN A 424 0.63 14.30 -8.19
C GLN A 424 -0.50 13.31 -8.44
N GLU A 425 -1.06 12.69 -7.40
CA GLU A 425 -2.21 11.80 -7.54
C GLU A 425 -3.45 12.56 -8.08
N LEU A 426 -3.66 13.81 -7.63
CA LEU A 426 -4.70 14.68 -8.18
C LEU A 426 -4.42 15.05 -9.64
N LEU A 427 -3.15 15.34 -9.98
CA LEU A 427 -2.78 15.65 -11.36
C LEU A 427 -2.90 14.43 -12.27
N ALA A 428 -2.62 13.23 -11.77
CA ALA A 428 -2.81 11.97 -12.47
C ALA A 428 -4.30 11.67 -12.68
N SER A 429 -5.17 11.91 -11.70
CA SER A 429 -6.62 11.77 -11.89
C SER A 429 -7.16 12.80 -12.90
N ARG A 430 -6.70 14.05 -12.87
CA ARG A 430 -7.01 15.07 -13.89
C ARG A 430 -6.53 14.65 -15.28
N PHE A 431 -5.37 14.00 -15.38
CA PHE A 431 -4.87 13.47 -16.65
C PHE A 431 -5.80 12.37 -17.17
N LEU A 432 -6.18 11.40 -16.32
CA LEU A 432 -7.06 10.28 -16.66
C LEU A 432 -8.53 10.65 -16.88
N ALA A 433 -8.96 11.86 -16.55
CA ALA A 433 -10.31 12.32 -16.83
C ALA A 433 -10.61 12.32 -18.34
N GLU A 434 -9.60 12.62 -19.16
CA GLU A 434 -9.71 12.65 -20.61
C GLU A 434 -9.64 11.24 -21.22
N PRO A 435 -10.58 10.84 -22.11
CA PRO A 435 -10.57 9.52 -22.75
C PRO A 435 -9.24 9.18 -23.45
N ALA A 436 -8.70 10.12 -24.24
CA ALA A 436 -7.45 9.91 -24.98
C ALA A 436 -6.25 9.64 -24.05
N ASN A 437 -6.23 10.26 -22.87
CA ASN A 437 -5.18 10.06 -21.89
C ASN A 437 -5.31 8.70 -21.18
N ARG A 438 -6.52 8.18 -21.01
CA ARG A 438 -6.72 6.79 -20.54
C ARG A 438 -6.21 5.79 -21.56
N ASP A 439 -6.42 6.04 -22.85
CA ASP A 439 -5.84 5.20 -23.91
C ASP A 439 -4.31 5.23 -23.88
N LEU A 440 -3.71 6.42 -23.77
CA LEU A 440 -2.24 6.54 -23.60
C LEU A 440 -1.75 5.77 -22.36
N ALA A 441 -2.46 5.86 -21.24
CA ALA A 441 -2.11 5.14 -20.02
C ALA A 441 -2.28 3.61 -20.15
N ALA A 442 -3.25 3.15 -20.95
CA ALA A 442 -3.44 1.73 -21.26
C ALA A 442 -2.27 1.14 -22.05
N ASP A 443 -1.63 1.97 -22.88
CA ASP A 443 -0.54 1.57 -23.78
C ASP A 443 0.87 1.69 -23.13
N LEU A 444 0.95 2.12 -21.87
CA LEU A 444 2.23 2.23 -21.14
C LEU A 444 2.90 0.85 -20.98
N PRO A 445 4.20 0.71 -21.33
CA PRO A 445 4.94 -0.52 -21.09
C PRO A 445 4.98 -0.86 -19.59
N GLY A 446 4.56 -2.07 -19.21
CA GLY A 446 4.46 -2.49 -17.81
C GLY A 446 3.17 -2.06 -17.10
N GLY A 447 2.32 -1.24 -17.75
CA GLY A 447 1.07 -0.71 -17.19
C GLY A 447 1.26 0.59 -16.40
N ALA A 448 0.18 1.35 -16.25
CA ALA A 448 0.18 2.59 -15.47
C ALA A 448 0.31 2.33 -13.95
N PHE A 449 1.18 3.10 -13.29
CA PHE A 449 1.26 3.19 -11.83
C PHE A 449 0.00 3.90 -11.30
N LEU A 450 -0.80 3.19 -10.51
CA LEU A 450 -2.09 3.66 -10.03
C LEU A 450 -2.20 3.42 -8.53
N THR A 451 -2.78 4.39 -7.83
CA THR A 451 -3.09 4.28 -6.41
C THR A 451 -4.59 4.39 -6.19
N GLU A 452 -5.05 3.86 -5.06
CA GLU A 452 -6.44 4.03 -4.62
C GLU A 452 -6.82 5.51 -4.49
N GLN A 453 -5.88 6.39 -4.16
CA GLN A 453 -6.11 7.83 -4.09
C GLN A 453 -6.33 8.46 -5.48
N VAL A 454 -5.57 8.03 -6.51
CA VAL A 454 -5.84 8.43 -7.91
C VAL A 454 -7.25 8.02 -8.32
N ARG A 455 -7.64 6.77 -8.02
CA ARG A 455 -9.00 6.27 -8.29
C ARG A 455 -10.05 7.09 -7.54
N ALA A 456 -9.88 7.35 -6.26
CA ALA A 456 -10.83 8.11 -5.45
C ALA A 456 -10.96 9.57 -5.93
N PHE A 457 -9.86 10.22 -6.27
CA PHE A 457 -9.89 11.56 -6.87
C PHE A 457 -10.56 11.56 -8.24
N LEU A 458 -10.32 10.52 -9.04
CA LEU A 458 -11.05 10.34 -10.28
C LEU A 458 -12.53 10.17 -9.94
N ALA A 459 -12.97 9.16 -9.21
CA ALA A 459 -14.37 8.95 -8.81
C ALA A 459 -15.10 10.21 -8.31
N GLY A 460 -14.42 11.12 -7.60
CA GLY A 460 -15.00 12.39 -7.11
C GLY A 460 -15.18 13.55 -8.12
N MET A 461 -14.62 13.49 -9.35
CA MET A 461 -14.72 14.65 -10.26
C MET A 461 -16.12 14.85 -10.86
N PRO A 462 -16.56 16.12 -11.06
CA PRO A 462 -17.87 16.44 -11.62
C PRO A 462 -17.97 16.21 -13.15
N GLY A 463 -19.21 16.17 -13.67
CA GLY A 463 -19.49 16.35 -15.10
C GLY A 463 -19.37 15.11 -16.00
N ARG A 464 -19.72 13.91 -15.49
CA ARG A 464 -19.54 12.66 -16.25
C ARG A 464 -20.73 12.28 -17.11
N PRO A 465 -20.49 11.68 -18.29
CA PRO A 465 -21.56 11.15 -19.11
C PRO A 465 -22.19 9.94 -18.42
N GLU A 466 -23.34 10.16 -17.80
CA GLU A 466 -24.27 9.09 -17.45
C GLU A 466 -25.29 8.93 -18.59
N THR A 467 -25.53 7.69 -18.98
CA THR A 467 -26.47 7.32 -20.04
C THR A 467 -27.44 6.27 -19.48
N ASP A 468 -28.59 6.09 -20.11
CA ASP A 468 -29.58 5.07 -19.72
C ASP A 468 -29.85 4.04 -20.83
N ASP A 469 -29.01 4.01 -21.86
CA ASP A 469 -29.19 3.15 -23.02
C ASP A 469 -28.55 1.75 -22.85
N CYS A 470 -27.91 1.48 -21.71
CA CYS A 470 -27.18 0.26 -21.41
C CYS A 470 -26.03 -0.01 -22.38
N VAL A 471 -25.47 1.03 -23.01
CA VAL A 471 -24.33 0.89 -23.93
C VAL A 471 -23.03 1.19 -23.20
N LEU A 472 -22.13 0.22 -23.19
CA LEU A 472 -20.72 0.41 -22.85
C LEU A 472 -19.96 0.83 -24.11
N PRO A 473 -19.38 2.04 -24.19
CA PRO A 473 -18.52 2.42 -25.30
C PRO A 473 -17.22 1.61 -25.36
N ALA A 474 -16.59 1.58 -26.54
CA ALA A 474 -15.19 1.17 -26.63
C ALA A 474 -14.28 2.22 -25.99
N GLY A 475 -13.15 1.79 -25.45
CA GLY A 475 -12.13 2.68 -24.85
C GLY A 475 -11.45 2.09 -23.63
N ALA A 476 -10.59 2.88 -23.00
CA ALA A 476 -9.84 2.49 -21.81
C ALA A 476 -10.57 2.79 -20.49
N TYR A 477 -10.61 1.79 -19.61
CA TYR A 477 -11.32 1.82 -18.32
C TYR A 477 -10.40 1.44 -17.16
N LEU A 478 -10.62 2.09 -16.02
CA LEU A 478 -9.93 1.78 -14.76
C LEU A 478 -10.64 0.61 -14.06
N VAL A 479 -9.95 -0.52 -13.95
CA VAL A 479 -10.46 -1.82 -13.47
C VAL A 479 -9.52 -2.44 -12.43
N GLY A 480 -10.00 -3.47 -11.74
CA GLY A 480 -9.27 -4.16 -10.68
C GLY A 480 -9.60 -3.63 -9.28
N PRO A 481 -9.26 -4.41 -8.24
CA PRO A 481 -9.41 -4.00 -6.85
C PRO A 481 -8.34 -2.94 -6.48
N ALA A 482 -8.52 -2.28 -5.33
CA ALA A 482 -7.64 -1.20 -4.86
C ALA A 482 -6.15 -1.61 -4.80
N GLU A 483 -5.88 -2.85 -4.41
CA GLU A 483 -4.52 -3.40 -4.34
C GLU A 483 -3.89 -3.75 -5.71
N ARG A 484 -4.69 -3.74 -6.79
CA ARG A 484 -4.23 -4.07 -8.15
C ARG A 484 -5.06 -3.35 -9.21
N LEU A 485 -5.04 -2.03 -9.15
CA LEU A 485 -5.67 -1.17 -10.15
C LEU A 485 -4.93 -1.28 -11.49
N LEU A 486 -5.70 -1.29 -12.57
CA LEU A 486 -5.23 -1.45 -13.93
C LEU A 486 -6.04 -0.55 -14.86
N ILE A 487 -5.46 -0.15 -15.98
CA ILE A 487 -6.22 0.39 -17.10
C ILE A 487 -6.26 -0.67 -18.21
N ARG A 488 -7.46 -0.95 -18.73
CA ARG A 488 -7.70 -1.96 -19.77
C ARG A 488 -8.68 -1.46 -20.82
N ARG A 489 -8.46 -1.89 -22.07
CA ARG A 489 -9.24 -1.46 -23.22
C ARG A 489 -10.38 -2.42 -23.51
N VAL A 490 -11.58 -1.87 -23.64
CA VAL A 490 -12.75 -2.53 -24.23
C VAL A 490 -12.73 -2.21 -25.73
N GLU A 491 -12.52 -3.23 -26.56
CA GLU A 491 -12.24 -3.05 -28.00
C GLU A 491 -13.47 -2.64 -28.81
N ARG A 492 -14.67 -3.05 -28.39
CA ARG A 492 -15.91 -2.83 -29.13
C ARG A 492 -17.02 -2.35 -28.20
N PRO A 493 -17.88 -1.44 -28.67
CA PRO A 493 -19.04 -1.07 -27.90
C PRO A 493 -20.01 -2.26 -27.77
N ALA A 494 -20.60 -2.42 -26.59
CA ALA A 494 -21.53 -3.50 -26.29
C ALA A 494 -22.77 -2.97 -25.57
N ARG A 495 -23.95 -3.42 -25.99
CA ARG A 495 -25.22 -3.15 -25.31
C ARG A 495 -25.50 -4.27 -24.31
N PHE A 496 -25.63 -3.91 -23.04
CA PHE A 496 -25.98 -4.82 -21.96
C PHE A 496 -27.48 -5.02 -21.88
N ASP A 497 -27.89 -6.23 -21.49
CA ASP A 497 -29.19 -6.39 -20.83
C ASP A 497 -29.23 -5.50 -19.59
N ARG A 498 -30.34 -4.76 -19.43
CA ARG A 498 -30.52 -3.84 -18.31
C ARG A 498 -30.39 -4.54 -16.96
N HIS A 499 -30.81 -5.79 -16.86
CA HIS A 499 -30.72 -6.60 -15.66
C HIS A 499 -30.38 -8.06 -16.00
N ALA A 500 -30.07 -8.87 -14.98
CA ALA A 500 -29.89 -10.31 -15.13
C ALA A 500 -31.05 -10.98 -15.88
N VAL A 501 -30.75 -12.08 -16.57
CA VAL A 501 -31.76 -12.89 -17.25
C VAL A 501 -32.75 -13.40 -16.20
N THR A 502 -34.05 -13.17 -16.43
CA THR A 502 -35.08 -13.55 -15.46
C THR A 502 -35.55 -14.98 -15.66
N VAL A 503 -36.14 -15.58 -14.62
CA VAL A 503 -36.77 -16.91 -14.69
C VAL A 503 -37.77 -16.99 -15.83
N ALA A 504 -38.61 -15.97 -16.05
CA ALA A 504 -39.58 -15.98 -17.14
C ALA A 504 -38.92 -16.01 -18.53
N ARG A 505 -37.80 -15.28 -18.72
CA ARG A 505 -37.02 -15.35 -19.97
C ARG A 505 -36.40 -16.73 -20.15
N TYR A 506 -35.82 -17.28 -19.09
CA TYR A 506 -35.18 -18.59 -19.12
C TYR A 506 -36.16 -19.72 -19.39
N ARG A 507 -37.40 -19.67 -18.88
CA ARG A 507 -38.45 -20.64 -19.21
C ARG A 507 -38.75 -20.70 -20.72
N ARG A 508 -38.81 -19.55 -21.39
CA ARG A 508 -39.01 -19.53 -22.85
C ARG A 508 -37.88 -20.22 -23.62
N PHE A 509 -36.65 -20.12 -23.11
CA PHE A 509 -35.53 -20.88 -23.65
C PHE A 509 -35.71 -22.39 -23.39
N LEU A 510 -36.11 -22.78 -22.18
CA LEU A 510 -36.40 -24.19 -21.88
C LEU A 510 -37.53 -24.77 -22.75
N ASP A 511 -38.54 -23.98 -23.09
CA ASP A 511 -39.63 -24.37 -23.99
C ASP A 511 -39.15 -24.55 -25.45
N ALA A 512 -38.05 -23.88 -25.82
CA ALA A 512 -37.44 -23.94 -27.14
C ALA A 512 -36.33 -25.01 -27.27
N LEU A 513 -35.94 -25.66 -26.16
CA LEU A 513 -34.94 -26.73 -26.16
C LEU A 513 -35.50 -28.02 -26.80
N ASP A 514 -34.62 -28.79 -27.43
CA ASP A 514 -35.01 -30.09 -27.96
C ASP A 514 -35.25 -31.11 -26.83
N ALA A 515 -36.10 -32.09 -27.11
CA ALA A 515 -36.52 -33.11 -26.14
C ALA A 515 -35.34 -33.93 -25.56
N ASP A 516 -34.26 -34.07 -26.33
CA ASP A 516 -33.07 -34.84 -25.95
C ASP A 516 -31.97 -33.99 -25.28
N GLY A 517 -32.22 -32.69 -25.03
CA GLY A 517 -31.34 -31.81 -24.26
C GLY A 517 -30.14 -31.22 -25.02
N THR A 518 -30.02 -31.47 -26.32
CA THR A 518 -29.07 -30.78 -27.22
C THR A 518 -29.79 -29.70 -28.00
N SER A 519 -29.11 -28.66 -28.46
CA SER A 519 -29.73 -27.58 -29.23
C SER A 519 -28.75 -26.96 -30.24
N GLN A 520 -29.29 -26.24 -31.23
CA GLN A 520 -28.46 -25.46 -32.16
C GLN A 520 -27.65 -24.32 -31.50
N TRP A 521 -27.92 -24.02 -30.22
CA TRP A 521 -27.27 -22.96 -29.45
C TRP A 521 -26.16 -23.47 -28.53
N ASP A 522 -25.92 -24.78 -28.53
CA ASP A 522 -24.91 -25.40 -27.67
C ASP A 522 -23.51 -24.88 -27.99
N HIS A 523 -22.68 -24.74 -26.96
CA HIS A 523 -21.28 -24.39 -27.18
C HIS A 523 -20.54 -25.55 -27.88
N PRO A 524 -19.63 -25.29 -28.84
CA PRO A 524 -18.89 -26.34 -29.54
C PRO A 524 -18.14 -27.31 -28.62
N ASP A 525 -17.52 -26.78 -27.57
CA ASP A 525 -16.80 -27.55 -26.55
C ASP A 525 -17.67 -28.06 -25.38
N GLN A 526 -18.99 -27.97 -25.50
CA GLN A 526 -19.90 -28.40 -24.44
C GLN A 526 -19.80 -29.92 -24.20
N PRO A 527 -19.72 -30.37 -22.94
CA PRO A 527 -19.83 -31.79 -22.65
C PRO A 527 -21.20 -32.36 -23.03
N GLY A 528 -21.23 -33.59 -23.54
CA GLY A 528 -22.46 -34.22 -24.04
C GLY A 528 -23.52 -34.54 -22.98
N ASP A 529 -23.22 -34.37 -21.69
CA ASP A 529 -24.15 -34.60 -20.57
C ASP A 529 -24.89 -33.34 -20.09
N ILE A 530 -24.66 -32.18 -20.73
CA ILE A 530 -25.32 -30.92 -20.37
C ILE A 530 -26.73 -30.88 -20.97
N THR A 531 -27.76 -30.71 -20.12
CA THR A 531 -29.18 -30.69 -20.51
C THR A 531 -29.81 -29.30 -20.51
N HIS A 532 -29.05 -28.28 -20.10
CA HIS A 532 -29.50 -26.89 -19.86
C HIS A 532 -30.60 -26.69 -18.82
N ARG A 533 -31.08 -27.75 -18.19
CA ARG A 533 -32.07 -27.65 -17.12
C ARG A 533 -31.41 -27.12 -15.84
N PRO A 534 -32.06 -26.21 -15.10
CA PRO A 534 -31.56 -25.74 -13.81
C PRO A 534 -31.42 -26.88 -12.81
N TRP A 535 -30.47 -26.75 -11.89
CA TRP A 535 -30.21 -27.73 -10.85
C TRP A 535 -31.23 -27.57 -9.71
N THR A 536 -32.36 -28.27 -9.84
CA THR A 536 -33.49 -28.14 -8.92
C THR A 536 -33.21 -28.66 -7.51
N ASP A 537 -32.32 -29.65 -7.37
CA ASP A 537 -31.82 -30.18 -6.09
C ASP A 537 -31.05 -29.14 -5.28
N ARG A 538 -30.43 -28.18 -5.96
CA ARG A 538 -29.71 -27.08 -5.31
C ARG A 538 -30.63 -25.94 -4.93
N LEU A 539 -31.79 -25.77 -5.57
CA LEU A 539 -32.69 -24.65 -5.31
C LEU A 539 -33.11 -24.56 -3.85
N ARG A 540 -32.98 -23.37 -3.24
CA ARG A 540 -33.57 -23.08 -1.92
C ARG A 540 -35.10 -23.18 -1.89
N ARG A 541 -35.72 -23.07 -3.07
CA ARG A 541 -37.16 -23.16 -3.31
C ARG A 541 -37.38 -24.08 -4.50
N PRO A 542 -37.84 -25.32 -4.30
CA PRO A 542 -37.99 -26.28 -5.40
C PRO A 542 -38.90 -25.78 -6.53
N ASP A 543 -39.88 -24.93 -6.20
CA ASP A 543 -40.84 -24.33 -7.13
C ASP A 543 -40.30 -23.09 -7.87
N TYR A 544 -39.00 -22.74 -7.77
CA TYR A 544 -38.45 -21.48 -8.28
C TYR A 544 -38.71 -21.25 -9.77
N TYR A 545 -38.55 -22.30 -10.58
CA TYR A 545 -38.78 -22.24 -12.03
C TYR A 545 -40.22 -22.59 -12.43
N GLU A 546 -41.09 -22.96 -11.50
CA GLU A 546 -42.48 -23.36 -11.79
C GLU A 546 -43.49 -22.30 -11.34
N ASN A 547 -43.17 -21.55 -10.28
CA ASN A 547 -44.08 -20.61 -9.67
C ASN A 547 -43.96 -19.21 -10.30
N PRO A 548 -45.06 -18.64 -10.83
CA PRO A 548 -45.06 -17.31 -11.45
C PRO A 548 -44.56 -16.16 -10.57
N ARG A 549 -44.56 -16.31 -9.24
CA ARG A 549 -44.01 -15.29 -8.32
C ARG A 549 -42.52 -15.02 -8.53
N TYR A 550 -41.81 -15.94 -9.16
CA TYR A 550 -40.37 -15.84 -9.41
C TYR A 550 -40.03 -15.31 -10.81
N ASP A 551 -41.03 -14.95 -11.62
CA ASP A 551 -40.85 -14.55 -13.03
C ASP A 551 -39.88 -13.40 -13.24
N ALA A 552 -39.86 -12.46 -12.29
CA ALA A 552 -38.97 -11.30 -12.28
C ALA A 552 -37.67 -11.52 -11.50
N HIS A 553 -37.42 -12.71 -10.95
CA HIS A 553 -36.16 -13.02 -10.27
C HIS A 553 -35.10 -13.50 -11.27
N PRO A 554 -33.80 -13.38 -10.95
CA PRO A 554 -32.72 -13.90 -11.79
C PRO A 554 -32.81 -15.42 -12.00
N ALA A 555 -32.47 -15.88 -13.20
CA ALA A 555 -32.30 -17.30 -13.49
C ALA A 555 -30.99 -17.80 -12.84
N ILE A 556 -31.11 -18.47 -11.70
CA ILE A 556 -30.02 -19.04 -10.89
C ILE A 556 -29.98 -20.58 -10.96
N CYS A 557 -28.94 -21.22 -10.43
CA CYS A 557 -28.73 -22.68 -10.55
C CYS A 557 -28.58 -23.16 -12.00
N VAL A 558 -28.05 -22.29 -12.87
CA VAL A 558 -27.72 -22.60 -14.26
C VAL A 558 -26.21 -22.69 -14.43
N SER A 559 -25.78 -23.60 -15.31
CA SER A 559 -24.37 -23.76 -15.64
C SER A 559 -23.89 -22.68 -16.60
N TRP A 560 -22.57 -22.50 -16.72
CA TRP A 560 -22.01 -21.57 -17.70
C TRP A 560 -22.41 -21.94 -19.14
N TRP A 561 -22.43 -23.24 -19.45
CA TRP A 561 -22.84 -23.76 -20.75
C TRP A 561 -24.29 -23.37 -21.09
N SER A 562 -25.16 -23.40 -20.08
CA SER A 562 -26.56 -23.03 -20.24
C SER A 562 -26.75 -21.52 -20.39
N ALA A 563 -25.94 -20.73 -19.67
CA ALA A 563 -25.89 -19.29 -19.84
C ALA A 563 -25.42 -18.89 -21.26
N TYR A 564 -24.41 -19.60 -21.79
CA TYR A 564 -23.94 -19.42 -23.17
C TYR A 564 -25.01 -19.78 -24.20
N ALA A 565 -25.65 -20.94 -24.06
CA ALA A 565 -26.70 -21.39 -24.97
C ALA A 565 -27.91 -20.45 -24.96
N PHE A 566 -28.32 -19.98 -23.77
CA PHE A 566 -29.36 -18.96 -23.64
C PHE A 566 -28.97 -17.66 -24.36
N ALA A 567 -27.74 -17.17 -24.17
CA ALA A 567 -27.30 -15.94 -24.81
C ALA A 567 -27.36 -16.08 -26.35
N THR A 568 -26.91 -17.22 -26.87
CA THR A 568 -26.95 -17.53 -28.31
C THR A 568 -28.39 -17.66 -28.82
N PHE A 569 -29.31 -18.24 -28.03
CA PHE A 569 -30.75 -18.30 -28.33
C PHE A 569 -31.37 -16.92 -28.52
N GLU A 570 -30.94 -15.93 -27.74
CA GLU A 570 -31.37 -14.54 -27.90
C GLU A 570 -30.57 -13.74 -28.94
N GLY A 571 -29.64 -14.37 -29.68
CA GLY A 571 -28.78 -13.69 -30.65
C GLY A 571 -27.74 -12.76 -29.99
N LYS A 572 -27.33 -13.07 -28.76
CA LYS A 572 -26.41 -12.32 -27.91
C LYS A 572 -25.22 -13.19 -27.50
N ARG A 573 -24.39 -12.68 -26.59
CA ARG A 573 -23.30 -13.41 -25.93
C ARG A 573 -23.23 -13.08 -24.44
N LEU A 574 -22.42 -13.85 -23.70
CA LEU A 574 -22.01 -13.44 -22.35
C LEU A 574 -21.02 -12.26 -22.43
N PRO A 575 -21.07 -11.31 -21.48
CA PRO A 575 -20.04 -10.28 -21.36
C PRO A 575 -18.70 -10.93 -21.00
N THR A 576 -17.60 -10.31 -21.40
CA THR A 576 -16.30 -10.58 -20.76
C THR A 576 -16.29 -9.98 -19.35
N SER A 577 -15.45 -10.50 -18.46
CA SER A 577 -15.28 -9.92 -17.12
C SER A 577 -14.76 -8.48 -17.14
N LEU A 578 -14.04 -8.09 -18.20
CA LEU A 578 -13.61 -6.70 -18.43
C LEU A 578 -14.79 -5.80 -18.80
N GLU A 579 -15.61 -6.20 -19.77
CA GLU A 579 -16.80 -5.44 -20.16
C GLU A 579 -17.77 -5.31 -19.00
N TRP A 580 -17.99 -6.39 -18.25
CA TRP A 580 -18.87 -6.39 -17.10
C TRP A 580 -18.42 -5.37 -16.06
N GLU A 581 -17.13 -5.38 -15.71
CA GLU A 581 -16.58 -4.46 -14.72
C GLU A 581 -16.59 -3.01 -15.23
N ALA A 582 -16.21 -2.80 -16.49
CA ALA A 582 -16.27 -1.48 -17.12
C ALA A 582 -17.71 -0.93 -17.15
N ALA A 583 -18.71 -1.76 -17.43
CA ALA A 583 -20.11 -1.38 -17.41
C ALA A 583 -20.61 -1.05 -15.99
N ALA A 584 -20.09 -1.72 -14.96
CA ALA A 584 -20.44 -1.47 -13.56
C ALA A 584 -19.78 -0.19 -13.01
N ARG A 585 -18.50 0.03 -13.37
CA ARG A 585 -17.65 1.12 -12.85
C ARG A 585 -17.78 2.42 -13.65
N GLY A 586 -18.05 2.34 -14.94
CA GLY A 586 -17.84 3.47 -15.84
C GLY A 586 -16.38 3.90 -15.90
N THR A 587 -16.17 5.15 -16.31
CA THR A 587 -14.84 5.68 -16.64
C THR A 587 -14.04 6.15 -15.42
N ASP A 588 -14.61 6.10 -14.23
CA ASP A 588 -14.07 6.73 -13.04
C ASP A 588 -13.62 5.78 -11.94
N GLY A 589 -13.84 4.48 -12.14
CA GLY A 589 -13.40 3.45 -11.21
C GLY A 589 -14.12 3.47 -9.87
N ARG A 590 -15.37 3.94 -9.80
CA ARG A 590 -16.20 3.88 -8.57
C ARG A 590 -16.29 2.46 -7.97
N LEU A 591 -16.33 2.38 -6.64
CA LEU A 591 -16.38 1.11 -5.90
C LEU A 591 -17.72 0.39 -6.05
N PHE A 592 -18.82 1.15 -6.12
CA PHE A 592 -20.17 0.65 -6.36
C PHE A 592 -20.78 1.35 -7.57
N PRO A 593 -21.77 0.78 -8.27
CA PRO A 593 -22.41 1.41 -9.43
C PRO A 593 -22.90 2.85 -9.16
N TRP A 594 -23.31 3.12 -7.91
CA TRP A 594 -23.79 4.41 -7.43
C TRP A 594 -22.73 5.36 -6.84
N GLY A 595 -21.45 4.98 -6.83
CA GLY A 595 -20.36 5.77 -6.26
C GLY A 595 -19.57 5.02 -5.18
N ASP A 596 -18.77 5.74 -4.40
CA ASP A 596 -17.84 5.13 -3.43
C ASP A 596 -18.45 4.94 -2.03
N THR A 597 -19.53 5.65 -1.71
CA THR A 597 -20.19 5.54 -0.41
C THR A 597 -21.00 4.24 -0.31
N PRO A 598 -20.69 3.34 0.65
CA PRO A 598 -21.49 2.14 0.85
C PRO A 598 -22.94 2.46 1.22
N ASP A 599 -23.89 1.85 0.53
CA ASP A 599 -25.33 2.05 0.77
C ASP A 599 -26.07 0.71 0.73
N GLY A 600 -26.36 0.17 1.93
CA GLY A 600 -27.09 -1.09 2.08
C GLY A 600 -28.52 -1.07 1.54
N THR A 601 -29.09 0.11 1.29
CA THR A 601 -30.44 0.21 0.71
C THR A 601 -30.45 -0.02 -0.81
N ARG A 602 -29.28 0.02 -1.46
CA ARG A 602 -29.12 -0.12 -2.91
C ARG A 602 -28.68 -1.49 -3.36
N VAL A 603 -28.38 -2.42 -2.47
CA VAL A 603 -27.84 -3.74 -2.84
C VAL A 603 -28.48 -4.85 -2.02
N ASN A 604 -28.61 -6.02 -2.63
CA ASN A 604 -28.97 -7.24 -1.92
C ASN A 604 -27.67 -8.00 -1.55
N CYS A 605 -27.26 -7.95 -0.28
CA CYS A 605 -26.03 -8.58 0.24
C CYS A 605 -26.22 -9.10 1.67
N ALA A 606 -25.25 -9.82 2.22
CA ALA A 606 -25.35 -10.45 3.53
C ALA A 606 -25.68 -9.45 4.65
N ASP A 607 -25.11 -8.24 4.61
CA ASP A 607 -25.34 -7.18 5.59
C ASP A 607 -26.81 -6.77 5.66
N THR A 608 -27.51 -6.77 4.52
CA THR A 608 -28.94 -6.40 4.48
C THR A 608 -29.82 -7.44 5.16
N TRP A 609 -29.46 -8.72 5.06
CA TRP A 609 -30.15 -9.82 5.73
C TRP A 609 -29.84 -9.90 7.23
N VAL A 610 -28.63 -9.50 7.61
CA VAL A 610 -28.18 -9.41 9.00
C VAL A 610 -28.70 -8.13 9.68
N GLY A 611 -28.91 -7.04 8.94
CA GLY A 611 -29.36 -5.75 9.45
C GLY A 611 -28.25 -4.87 10.05
N ARG A 612 -26.98 -5.23 9.85
CA ARG A 612 -25.79 -4.45 10.29
C ARG A 612 -24.55 -4.82 9.46
N PRO A 613 -23.51 -3.97 9.44
CA PRO A 613 -22.26 -4.29 8.74
C PRO A 613 -21.57 -5.57 9.22
N VAL A 614 -21.18 -6.41 8.28
CA VAL A 614 -20.50 -7.71 8.45
C VAL A 614 -19.06 -7.57 7.94
N VAL A 615 -18.18 -7.11 8.83
CA VAL A 615 -16.83 -6.66 8.44
C VAL A 615 -15.79 -7.79 8.46
N THR A 616 -16.02 -8.87 9.22
CA THR A 616 -15.08 -10.00 9.37
C THR A 616 -15.69 -11.33 8.96
N TYR A 617 -14.85 -12.31 8.60
CA TYR A 617 -15.31 -13.67 8.31
C TYR A 617 -16.01 -14.32 9.52
N GLN A 618 -15.50 -14.09 10.73
CA GLN A 618 -16.11 -14.57 11.97
C GLN A 618 -17.50 -13.95 12.19
N ALA A 619 -17.66 -12.65 11.93
CA ALA A 619 -18.96 -11.99 11.99
C ALA A 619 -19.91 -12.55 10.92
N TRP A 620 -19.41 -12.81 9.70
CA TRP A 620 -20.20 -13.43 8.64
C TRP A 620 -20.68 -14.84 9.03
N TYR A 621 -19.78 -15.68 9.54
CA TYR A 621 -20.12 -17.04 9.96
C TYR A 621 -21.12 -17.04 11.13
N ARG A 622 -20.93 -16.17 12.12
CA ARG A 622 -21.83 -16.07 13.28
C ARG A 622 -23.20 -15.50 12.92
N ASP A 623 -23.23 -14.40 12.17
CA ASP A 623 -24.45 -13.58 11.99
C ASP A 623 -25.21 -13.95 10.72
N PHE A 624 -24.51 -14.24 9.63
CA PHE A 624 -25.14 -14.60 8.36
C PHE A 624 -25.42 -16.09 8.26
N ALA A 625 -24.38 -16.94 8.44
CA ALA A 625 -24.51 -18.39 8.32
C ALA A 625 -25.36 -19.04 9.45
N GLY A 626 -25.82 -18.24 10.41
CA GLY A 626 -26.85 -18.59 11.40
C GLY A 626 -28.27 -18.50 10.84
N ASP A 627 -29.10 -17.59 11.37
CA ASP A 627 -30.52 -17.51 11.00
C ASP A 627 -30.77 -16.73 9.69
N ALA A 628 -29.93 -15.74 9.37
CA ALA A 628 -30.13 -14.87 8.22
C ALA A 628 -30.07 -15.64 6.88
N VAL A 629 -29.15 -16.60 6.75
CA VAL A 629 -29.00 -17.43 5.54
C VAL A 629 -30.26 -18.22 5.17
N ARG A 630 -31.15 -18.52 6.13
CA ARG A 630 -32.42 -19.24 5.84
C ARG A 630 -33.44 -18.36 5.15
N ARG A 631 -33.39 -17.06 5.40
CA ARG A 631 -34.30 -16.05 4.82
C ARG A 631 -33.71 -15.43 3.55
N ALA A 632 -32.39 -15.42 3.44
CA ALA A 632 -31.68 -14.82 2.32
C ALA A 632 -31.91 -15.56 0.99
N GLY A 633 -31.96 -14.77 -0.07
CA GLY A 633 -32.13 -15.24 -1.44
C GLY A 633 -32.03 -14.11 -2.44
N ALA A 634 -32.01 -14.47 -3.72
CA ALA A 634 -32.13 -13.50 -4.80
C ALA A 634 -33.50 -12.81 -4.74
N THR A 635 -33.52 -11.52 -5.06
CA THR A 635 -34.69 -10.65 -5.16
C THR A 635 -35.03 -10.36 -6.62
N PRO A 636 -36.24 -9.87 -6.95
CA PRO A 636 -36.56 -9.38 -8.28
C PRO A 636 -35.52 -8.37 -8.79
N VAL A 637 -35.22 -8.44 -10.09
CA VAL A 637 -34.14 -7.69 -10.74
C VAL A 637 -34.25 -6.15 -10.67
N ASP A 638 -35.45 -5.63 -10.40
CA ASP A 638 -35.72 -4.18 -10.31
C ASP A 638 -36.02 -3.72 -8.88
N GLU A 639 -35.84 -4.58 -7.86
CA GLU A 639 -36.18 -4.23 -6.46
C GLU A 639 -35.25 -3.14 -5.87
N ARG A 640 -34.07 -2.95 -6.47
CA ARG A 640 -33.05 -1.99 -6.03
C ARG A 640 -32.66 -1.05 -7.18
N PRO A 641 -33.53 -0.12 -7.60
CA PRO A 641 -33.28 0.73 -8.76
C PRO A 641 -32.11 1.71 -8.59
N GLY A 642 -31.65 1.91 -7.35
CA GLY A 642 -30.42 2.66 -7.03
C GLY A 642 -29.13 1.89 -7.31
N ASN A 643 -29.19 0.58 -7.56
CA ASN A 643 -28.08 -0.26 -8.04
C ASN A 643 -27.84 -0.05 -9.53
N ARG A 644 -27.62 1.19 -9.94
CA ARG A 644 -27.60 1.62 -11.33
C ARG A 644 -26.20 2.06 -11.70
N SER A 645 -25.65 1.50 -12.77
CA SER A 645 -24.35 1.91 -13.30
C SER A 645 -24.44 3.21 -14.11
N PRO A 646 -23.29 3.83 -14.43
CA PRO A 646 -23.24 5.02 -15.30
C PRO A 646 -23.89 4.86 -16.67
N PHE A 647 -24.09 3.63 -17.13
CA PHE A 647 -24.70 3.32 -18.42
C PHE A 647 -26.17 2.87 -18.28
N GLY A 648 -26.76 2.97 -17.08
CA GLY A 648 -28.15 2.59 -16.82
C GLY A 648 -28.36 1.09 -16.61
N VAL A 649 -27.29 0.32 -16.45
CA VAL A 649 -27.37 -1.11 -16.17
C VAL A 649 -27.68 -1.31 -14.68
N LEU A 650 -28.72 -2.08 -14.39
CA LEU A 650 -29.22 -2.34 -13.04
C LEU A 650 -28.65 -3.63 -12.45
N ASP A 651 -28.60 -3.62 -11.12
CA ASP A 651 -28.27 -4.77 -10.28
C ASP A 651 -26.91 -5.38 -10.59
N MET A 652 -25.90 -4.52 -10.83
CA MET A 652 -24.55 -4.97 -11.18
C MET A 652 -23.84 -5.58 -9.97
N VAL A 653 -24.07 -5.12 -8.74
CA VAL A 653 -23.41 -5.71 -7.55
C VAL A 653 -24.41 -6.36 -6.62
N GLY A 654 -24.05 -7.48 -6.00
CA GLY A 654 -24.94 -8.25 -5.13
C GLY A 654 -26.05 -8.98 -5.90
N ASN A 655 -27.11 -9.35 -5.18
CA ASN A 655 -28.20 -10.22 -5.65
C ASN A 655 -27.71 -11.60 -6.11
N CYS A 656 -27.13 -11.72 -7.31
CA CYS A 656 -26.47 -12.93 -7.78
C CYS A 656 -25.15 -12.61 -8.48
N TRP A 657 -24.17 -13.48 -8.29
CA TRP A 657 -23.00 -13.55 -9.17
C TRP A 657 -23.43 -13.75 -10.62
N GLU A 658 -22.71 -13.15 -11.55
CA GLU A 658 -23.03 -13.26 -12.98
C GLU A 658 -21.93 -13.93 -13.78
N TRP A 659 -22.28 -14.94 -14.56
CA TRP A 659 -21.38 -15.60 -15.50
C TRP A 659 -20.85 -14.63 -16.56
N THR A 660 -19.54 -14.76 -16.85
CA THR A 660 -18.87 -14.07 -17.95
C THR A 660 -18.25 -15.07 -18.91
N SER A 661 -17.90 -14.65 -20.12
CA SER A 661 -17.18 -15.47 -21.10
C SER A 661 -15.69 -15.63 -20.79
N THR A 662 -15.16 -14.92 -19.78
CA THR A 662 -13.73 -14.97 -19.44
C THR A 662 -13.37 -16.24 -18.68
N SER A 663 -12.42 -17.01 -19.21
CA SER A 663 -11.66 -18.04 -18.50
C SER A 663 -10.24 -17.54 -18.29
N LEU A 664 -9.62 -17.88 -17.14
CA LEU A 664 -8.23 -17.50 -16.82
C LEU A 664 -7.30 -18.66 -17.18
N ASP A 665 -6.98 -19.53 -16.21
CA ASP A 665 -5.97 -20.59 -16.38
C ASP A 665 -6.61 -21.96 -16.67
N ASP A 666 -7.73 -22.31 -16.02
CA ASP A 666 -8.44 -23.57 -16.23
C ASP A 666 -9.60 -23.38 -17.24
N PRO A 667 -9.59 -24.07 -18.40
CA PRO A 667 -10.69 -23.99 -19.37
C PRO A 667 -12.03 -24.52 -18.83
N GLY A 668 -12.01 -25.33 -17.76
CA GLY A 668 -13.17 -25.81 -17.03
C GLY A 668 -13.79 -24.79 -16.07
N GLU A 669 -13.17 -23.62 -15.90
CA GLU A 669 -13.63 -22.56 -15.00
C GLU A 669 -13.88 -21.25 -15.77
N ALA A 670 -14.77 -20.42 -15.22
CA ALA A 670 -15.06 -19.10 -15.75
C ALA A 670 -15.15 -18.08 -14.61
N VAL A 671 -14.86 -16.83 -14.96
CA VAL A 671 -14.99 -15.71 -14.04
C VAL A 671 -16.46 -15.37 -13.85
N ILE A 672 -16.85 -15.20 -12.59
CA ILE A 672 -18.13 -14.63 -12.17
C ILE A 672 -17.90 -13.26 -11.55
N CYS A 673 -18.83 -12.33 -11.74
CA CYS A 673 -18.68 -10.94 -11.30
C CYS A 673 -19.82 -10.48 -10.36
N GLY A 674 -19.52 -9.49 -9.51
CA GLY A 674 -20.50 -8.67 -8.79
C GLY A 674 -20.85 -9.10 -7.35
N GLY A 675 -20.59 -10.34 -6.97
CA GLY A 675 -21.01 -10.85 -5.67
C GLY A 675 -22.51 -11.19 -5.62
N SER A 676 -22.97 -11.77 -4.52
CA SER A 676 -24.37 -12.18 -4.35
C SER A 676 -24.98 -11.76 -3.02
N TYR A 677 -26.26 -12.08 -2.81
CA TYR A 677 -26.98 -11.87 -1.56
C TYR A 677 -26.31 -12.50 -0.31
N ASP A 678 -25.42 -13.48 -0.50
CA ASP A 678 -24.73 -14.15 0.60
C ASP A 678 -23.31 -13.63 0.89
N ASN A 679 -22.83 -12.66 0.11
CA ASN A 679 -21.54 -12.02 0.32
C ASN A 679 -21.69 -10.73 1.13
N PRO A 680 -20.74 -10.41 2.03
CA PRO A 680 -20.74 -9.13 2.74
C PRO A 680 -20.48 -7.96 1.78
N MET A 681 -20.85 -6.73 2.17
CA MET A 681 -20.78 -5.49 1.38
C MET A 681 -19.38 -5.27 0.80
N ARG A 682 -18.34 -5.56 1.60
CA ARG A 682 -16.94 -5.48 1.20
C ARG A 682 -16.54 -6.43 0.07
N ALA A 683 -17.37 -7.41 -0.25
CA ALA A 683 -17.19 -8.41 -1.30
C ALA A 683 -18.26 -8.32 -2.41
N VAL A 684 -19.07 -7.25 -2.42
CA VAL A 684 -20.01 -6.90 -3.49
C VAL A 684 -19.66 -5.52 -4.06
N GLN A 685 -18.46 -5.42 -4.64
CA GLN A 685 -17.97 -4.23 -5.31
C GLN A 685 -17.93 -4.45 -6.82
N THR A 686 -17.81 -3.36 -7.57
CA THR A 686 -17.72 -3.41 -9.04
C THR A 686 -16.51 -4.18 -9.56
N SER A 687 -15.44 -4.30 -8.76
CA SER A 687 -14.25 -5.10 -9.05
C SER A 687 -14.30 -6.52 -8.49
N SER A 688 -15.37 -6.90 -7.78
CA SER A 688 -15.50 -8.23 -7.16
C SER A 688 -15.62 -9.31 -8.23
N LYS A 689 -14.65 -10.24 -8.22
CA LYS A 689 -14.57 -11.38 -9.14
C LYS A 689 -14.38 -12.66 -8.34
N GLY A 690 -15.02 -13.72 -8.81
CA GLY A 690 -14.80 -15.09 -8.35
C GLY A 690 -14.48 -16.00 -9.54
N ILE A 691 -13.99 -17.19 -9.25
CA ILE A 691 -13.81 -18.26 -10.23
C ILE A 691 -14.79 -19.38 -9.87
N TYR A 692 -15.53 -19.87 -10.86
CA TYR A 692 -16.48 -20.96 -10.65
C TYR A 692 -16.42 -21.97 -11.80
N ARG A 693 -16.62 -23.24 -11.47
CA ARG A 693 -16.57 -24.34 -12.45
C ARG A 693 -17.73 -24.23 -13.43
N LYS A 694 -17.45 -24.26 -14.73
CA LYS A 694 -18.45 -24.12 -15.80
C LYS A 694 -19.59 -25.13 -15.72
N ARG A 695 -19.32 -26.34 -15.21
CA ARG A 695 -20.32 -27.40 -14.96
C ARG A 695 -21.21 -27.15 -13.74
N GLY A 696 -20.83 -26.26 -12.83
CA GLY A 696 -21.55 -26.03 -11.59
C GLY A 696 -22.79 -25.16 -11.77
N GLY A 697 -23.82 -25.41 -10.95
CA GLY A 697 -24.96 -24.51 -10.73
C GLY A 697 -25.04 -24.12 -9.25
N SER A 698 -25.36 -22.86 -8.96
CA SER A 698 -25.49 -22.35 -7.58
C SER A 698 -26.72 -21.45 -7.43
N ASN A 699 -27.32 -21.45 -6.25
CA ASN A 699 -28.42 -20.55 -5.87
C ASN A 699 -28.05 -19.07 -5.88
N ALA A 700 -26.75 -18.78 -5.98
CA ALA A 700 -26.21 -17.44 -5.91
C ALA A 700 -25.58 -17.02 -7.25
N VAL A 701 -25.65 -17.85 -8.30
CA VAL A 701 -25.03 -17.58 -9.60
C VAL A 701 -26.09 -17.61 -10.70
N GLY A 702 -26.24 -16.47 -11.37
CA GLY A 702 -27.02 -16.26 -12.58
C GLY A 702 -26.15 -15.66 -13.68
N PHE A 703 -26.74 -14.87 -14.58
CA PHE A 703 -26.02 -14.26 -15.70
C PHE A 703 -26.84 -13.14 -16.36
N ARG A 704 -26.15 -12.34 -17.18
CA ARG A 704 -26.76 -11.41 -18.13
C ARG A 704 -26.12 -11.52 -19.50
N CYS A 705 -26.80 -11.03 -20.52
CA CYS A 705 -26.32 -11.06 -21.90
C CYS A 705 -25.88 -9.67 -22.37
N VAL A 706 -25.02 -9.65 -23.38
CA VAL A 706 -24.64 -8.43 -24.11
C VAL A 706 -24.72 -8.66 -25.62
N GLN A 707 -24.92 -7.58 -26.37
CA GLN A 707 -24.93 -7.57 -27.83
C GLN A 707 -23.85 -6.60 -28.35
N ASP A 708 -23.03 -7.06 -29.28
CA ASP A 708 -22.04 -6.20 -29.95
C ASP A 708 -22.76 -5.16 -30.82
N ILE A 709 -22.30 -3.91 -30.76
CA ILE A 709 -22.80 -2.84 -31.63
C ILE A 709 -21.85 -2.74 -32.82
N VAL A 710 -22.34 -3.09 -34.02
CA VAL A 710 -21.58 -2.93 -35.26
C VAL A 710 -21.53 -1.44 -35.60
N THR A 711 -20.34 -0.84 -35.52
CA THR A 711 -20.11 0.50 -36.04
C THR A 711 -19.97 0.40 -37.56
N SER A 712 -20.92 1.01 -38.28
CA SER A 712 -20.99 1.01 -39.75
C SER A 712 -19.88 1.87 -40.38
N GLY A 713 -18.63 1.42 -40.30
CA GLY A 713 -17.46 2.10 -40.86
C GLY A 713 -16.34 1.18 -41.33
N ALA A 714 -16.51 -0.14 -41.25
CA ALA A 714 -15.48 -1.12 -41.66
C ALA A 714 -15.78 -1.83 -43.00
N GLU A 715 -16.96 -1.64 -43.59
CA GLU A 715 -17.31 -2.29 -44.88
C GLU A 715 -16.76 -1.56 -46.12
N GLU A 716 -16.26 -0.33 -46.02
CA GLU A 716 -15.64 0.38 -47.18
C GLU A 716 -14.15 0.07 -47.39
N ALA A 717 -13.50 -0.70 -46.52
CA ALA A 717 -12.07 -1.03 -46.66
C ALA A 717 -11.80 -2.39 -47.36
N THR A 718 -12.84 -3.13 -47.78
CA THR A 718 -12.69 -4.44 -48.45
C THR A 718 -13.68 -4.66 -49.61
N ALA A 719 -13.91 -3.63 -50.43
CA ALA A 719 -14.55 -3.76 -51.74
C ALA A 719 -13.63 -3.28 -52.88
#